data_AF-A0A5C7SN77-F1
#
_entry.id   AF-A0A5C7SN77-F1
#
_cell.length_a   1.000
_cell.length_b   1.000
_cell.length_c   1.000
_cell.angle_alpha   90.00
_cell.angle_beta   90.00
_cell.angle_gamma   90.00
#
_symmetry.space_group_name_H-M   'P 1'
#
loop_
_entity.id
_entity.type
_entity.pdbx_description
1 polymer ?
#
loop_
_entity_poly.entity_id
_entity_poly.type
_entity_poly.pdbx_seq_one_letter_code
_entity_poly.pdbx_strand_id
1 'polypeptide(L)'
;MSADPSRPFLLVPMNVEALAVGAASAAIDLAADFSALAEGGPCLGSLLAREPFQETPQALAPGVYLHWSLPDGLTHAPESGEGEAVGQRMPAIPNRWLVLRFGAADAACRGWVVESDTLVDVRAGRAWPRRVADASAPLGPDELLVHLGRCVPLEAWSEHHPVRQPGITALGYGDPVFAASFPHGRGVLGFHDGEVCALHEGELHYLVLGWYSAAKDEDPLAVCLHKARSARDWDAWKAFFEGCAWVYPGLDELLVKHEERLEAEDRALQASAHARRVAQRRRGAVPRDAARWLASEYVEARRQAQARKAELDTAWHHLPGQILCHGLLAGLRWRGPAAVYGGPPRDAPFRAALGEDGAEAMAALLGAQPGVPAEHAAYFEALQHDLDPLLEHPGGAERLAHELHVRRFQPLSRASGWEIAEREPAPLRAGRPARKAIPGIVRRALAALERQQRAADAVARELDSLGQAFYLAWYQRGLASFDCDAEAVERWRAEESVLRARIALQRERLAERVDAQGMPRGRPLERVRALVECLLPGHELRRVDGVRFHRPRDPVLLLAGAAFADPGRHGTDGRHRADGRLHCRTSTRLAEGGPAAAKDEAVIGAMAGLDLQRRGIPAPAAGLLREAMRIARADGTVVPRADATDAGPSNAPPAGGSGTGAPGSADLAPAAIACTRWCGNPWLPLLLQWRVSWSELAGAGEGAEALAGWRLDARGNGFERSVEAVPGREHVFTGTSLMTPGVADALRRRLAKAGMEVAAIDVLGQNLDGLMDGLLARCARPEL
;
A
#
# COMPACT_ATOMS: atom_id res chain seq x y z
N MET A 1 13.66 12.95 -28.66
CA MET A 1 13.33 11.83 -29.59
C MET A 1 11.98 11.26 -29.19
N SER A 2 11.00 11.15 -30.09
CA SER A 2 9.68 10.50 -29.88
C SER A 2 9.85 9.09 -29.26
N ALA A 3 8.87 8.60 -28.48
CA ALA A 3 8.80 7.18 -28.18
C ALA A 3 8.75 6.46 -29.53
N ASP A 4 9.57 5.43 -29.72
CA ASP A 4 9.64 4.71 -30.99
C ASP A 4 8.33 3.90 -31.14
N PRO A 5 7.42 4.28 -32.06
CA PRO A 5 6.13 3.62 -32.23
C PRO A 5 6.28 2.17 -32.74
N SER A 6 7.50 1.72 -33.05
CA SER A 6 7.78 0.35 -33.50
C SER A 6 7.97 -0.67 -32.36
N ARG A 7 8.13 -0.24 -31.10
CA ARG A 7 8.33 -1.17 -29.98
C ARG A 7 7.01 -1.80 -29.51
N PRO A 8 7.03 -3.08 -29.07
CA PRO A 8 5.86 -3.70 -28.49
C PRO A 8 5.48 -3.06 -27.14
N PHE A 9 4.23 -3.27 -26.72
CA PHE A 9 3.78 -2.95 -25.37
C PHE A 9 4.04 -4.13 -24.43
N LEU A 10 4.39 -3.84 -23.17
CA LEU A 10 4.31 -4.78 -22.07
C LEU A 10 2.85 -4.86 -21.63
N LEU A 11 2.23 -6.01 -21.85
CA LEU A 11 0.89 -6.32 -21.40
C LEU A 11 0.95 -6.68 -19.91
N VAL A 12 0.40 -5.80 -19.07
CA VAL A 12 0.35 -5.96 -17.62
C VAL A 12 -1.08 -6.36 -17.23
N PRO A 13 -1.28 -7.59 -16.73
CA PRO A 13 -2.59 -8.04 -16.28
C PRO A 13 -3.15 -7.22 -15.11
N MET A 14 -4.45 -7.02 -15.08
CA MET A 14 -5.17 -6.41 -13.95
C MET A 14 -6.55 -7.06 -13.76
N ASN A 15 -7.07 -7.00 -12.53
CA ASN A 15 -8.41 -7.52 -12.23
C ASN A 15 -9.48 -6.46 -12.58
N VAL A 16 -10.55 -6.89 -13.24
CA VAL A 16 -11.73 -6.07 -13.54
C VAL A 16 -12.94 -6.73 -12.90
N GLU A 17 -13.72 -5.96 -12.16
CA GLU A 17 -14.91 -6.41 -11.46
C GLU A 17 -16.12 -5.57 -11.84
N ALA A 18 -17.30 -6.14 -11.63
CA ALA A 18 -18.57 -5.48 -11.89
C ALA A 18 -19.55 -5.63 -10.74
N LEU A 19 -20.17 -4.51 -10.38
CA LEU A 19 -21.39 -4.46 -9.59
C LEU A 19 -22.58 -4.23 -10.54
N ALA A 20 -23.43 -5.24 -10.71
CA ALA A 20 -24.68 -5.10 -11.45
C ALA A 20 -25.77 -4.54 -10.52
N VAL A 21 -26.42 -3.47 -10.95
CA VAL A 21 -27.49 -2.78 -10.23
C VAL A 21 -28.74 -2.80 -11.10
N GLY A 22 -29.82 -3.40 -10.60
CA GLY A 22 -31.14 -3.36 -11.23
C GLY A 22 -32.06 -2.47 -10.42
N ALA A 23 -32.92 -3.07 -9.60
CA ALA A 23 -33.79 -2.32 -8.69
C ALA A 23 -32.93 -1.42 -7.77
N ALA A 24 -33.42 -0.20 -7.51
CA ALA A 24 -32.69 0.83 -6.77
C ALA A 24 -32.03 0.25 -5.52
N SER A 25 -30.70 0.19 -5.55
CA SER A 25 -29.88 -0.30 -4.44
C SER A 25 -29.35 0.90 -3.69
N ALA A 26 -29.63 0.94 -2.39
CA ALA A 26 -29.12 1.97 -1.50
C ALA A 26 -27.59 1.81 -1.38
N ALA A 27 -26.86 2.90 -1.62
CA ALA A 27 -25.42 2.97 -1.45
C ALA A 27 -25.05 4.23 -0.66
N ILE A 28 -23.89 4.18 -0.01
CA ILE A 28 -23.30 5.32 0.68
C ILE A 28 -22.00 5.66 -0.06
N ASP A 29 -21.81 6.93 -0.38
CA ASP A 29 -20.55 7.45 -0.93
C ASP A 29 -19.72 7.99 0.24
N LEU A 30 -18.65 7.28 0.59
CA LEU A 30 -17.75 7.65 1.68
C LEU A 30 -16.57 8.51 1.25
N ALA A 31 -16.47 8.82 -0.04
CA ALA A 31 -15.37 9.62 -0.54
C ALA A 31 -15.49 11.09 -0.09
N ALA A 32 -14.34 11.74 0.04
CA ALA A 32 -14.25 13.11 0.53
C ALA A 32 -15.15 14.07 -0.26
N ASP A 33 -15.81 14.97 0.47
CA ASP A 33 -16.58 16.06 -0.09
C ASP A 33 -15.73 17.33 -0.14
N PHE A 34 -15.39 17.75 -1.35
CA PHE A 34 -14.61 18.95 -1.58
C PHE A 34 -15.47 20.20 -1.83
N SER A 35 -16.79 20.13 -1.70
CA SER A 35 -17.69 21.29 -1.90
C SER A 35 -17.36 22.46 -0.98
N ALA A 36 -16.97 22.19 0.28
CA ALA A 36 -16.57 23.21 1.24
C ALA A 36 -15.32 24.02 0.81
N LEU A 37 -14.46 23.47 -0.06
CA LEU A 37 -13.32 24.20 -0.62
C LEU A 37 -13.77 25.28 -1.62
N ALA A 38 -14.83 25.02 -2.38
CA ALA A 38 -15.38 25.98 -3.35
C ALA A 38 -15.98 27.21 -2.66
N GLU A 39 -16.45 27.06 -1.42
CA GLU A 39 -17.04 28.14 -0.62
C GLU A 39 -16.00 28.99 0.11
N GLY A 40 -14.70 28.71 -0.07
CA GLY A 40 -13.61 29.41 0.60
C GLY A 40 -13.43 29.03 2.06
N GLY A 41 -14.00 27.89 2.47
CA GLY A 41 -13.87 27.34 3.81
C GLY A 41 -12.45 26.88 4.16
N PRO A 42 -12.15 26.64 5.45
CA PRO A 42 -10.86 26.15 5.91
C PRO A 42 -10.56 24.74 5.37
N CYS A 43 -9.35 24.51 4.87
CA CYS A 43 -8.91 23.22 4.31
C CYS A 43 -8.54 22.19 5.39
N LEU A 44 -9.45 21.86 6.30
CA LEU A 44 -9.25 20.81 7.30
C LEU A 44 -9.73 19.47 6.77
N GLY A 45 -8.88 18.44 6.80
CA GLY A 45 -9.22 17.11 6.30
C GLY A 45 -10.45 16.49 6.98
N SER A 46 -10.67 16.78 8.27
CA SER A 46 -11.86 16.33 9.01
C SER A 46 -13.16 16.93 8.47
N LEU A 47 -13.13 18.18 7.96
CA LEU A 47 -14.29 18.83 7.36
C LEU A 47 -14.57 18.34 5.93
N LEU A 48 -13.57 17.75 5.27
CA LEU A 48 -13.72 17.14 3.94
C LEU A 48 -14.12 15.67 4.03
N ALA A 49 -13.83 15.01 5.15
CA ALA A 49 -14.23 13.64 5.40
C ALA A 49 -15.74 13.56 5.68
N ARG A 50 -16.37 12.49 5.21
CA ARG A 50 -17.79 12.19 5.50
C ARG A 50 -17.93 11.67 6.93
N GLU A 51 -18.89 12.18 7.68
CA GLU A 51 -19.11 11.76 9.06
C GLU A 51 -19.72 10.34 9.14
N PRO A 52 -19.14 9.43 9.94
CA PRO A 52 -19.68 8.08 10.07
C PRO A 52 -21.13 8.07 10.54
N PHE A 53 -21.96 7.22 9.92
CA PHE A 53 -23.39 7.06 10.23
C PHE A 53 -24.30 8.28 10.02
N GLN A 54 -23.80 9.40 9.49
CA GLN A 54 -24.62 10.58 9.19
C GLN A 54 -25.10 10.63 7.72
N GLU A 55 -24.53 9.78 6.85
CA GLU A 55 -24.85 9.77 5.42
C GLU A 55 -26.22 9.18 5.12
N THR A 56 -27.00 9.90 4.30
CA THR A 56 -28.27 9.38 3.78
C THR A 56 -27.98 8.49 2.57
N PRO A 57 -28.42 7.21 2.57
CA PRO A 57 -28.19 6.33 1.43
C PRO A 57 -28.80 6.89 0.15
N GLN A 58 -28.00 6.92 -0.91
CA GLN A 58 -28.43 7.35 -2.24
C GLN A 58 -28.76 6.14 -3.10
N ALA A 59 -29.75 6.27 -4.00
CA ALA A 59 -30.06 5.23 -4.96
C ALA A 59 -29.01 5.22 -6.08
N LEU A 60 -28.33 4.08 -6.26
CA LEU A 60 -27.54 3.87 -7.48
C LEU A 60 -28.46 3.73 -8.69
N ALA A 61 -28.10 4.38 -9.78
CA ALA A 61 -28.80 4.25 -11.05
C ALA A 61 -28.66 2.80 -11.57
N PRO A 62 -29.70 2.22 -12.19
CA PRO A 62 -29.59 0.91 -12.80
C PRO A 62 -28.48 0.86 -13.86
N GLY A 63 -27.79 -0.28 -13.96
CA GLY A 63 -26.71 -0.51 -14.91
C GLY A 63 -25.59 -1.39 -14.36
N VAL A 64 -24.46 -1.43 -15.05
CA VAL A 64 -23.26 -2.17 -14.62
C VAL A 64 -22.17 -1.18 -14.24
N TYR A 65 -21.69 -1.26 -13.01
CA TYR A 65 -20.59 -0.45 -12.50
C TYR A 65 -19.29 -1.27 -12.52
N LEU A 66 -18.35 -0.87 -13.36
CA LEU A 66 -17.03 -1.48 -13.46
C LEU A 66 -16.02 -0.75 -12.59
N HIS A 67 -15.14 -1.53 -11.96
CA HIS A 67 -13.94 -1.05 -11.30
C HIS A 67 -12.79 -2.00 -11.60
N TRP A 68 -11.60 -1.47 -11.81
CA TRP A 68 -10.40 -2.27 -12.03
C TRP A 68 -9.35 -1.96 -10.99
N SER A 69 -8.72 -3.01 -10.44
CA SER A 69 -7.60 -2.82 -9.53
C SER A 69 -6.33 -2.56 -10.33
N LEU A 70 -5.54 -1.59 -9.89
CA LEU A 70 -4.23 -1.35 -10.49
C LEU A 70 -3.29 -2.51 -10.16
N PRO A 71 -2.39 -2.89 -11.09
CA PRO A 71 -1.33 -3.84 -10.78
C PRO A 71 -0.50 -3.37 -9.59
N ASP A 72 -0.09 -4.29 -8.71
CA ASP A 72 0.59 -3.98 -7.44
C ASP A 72 1.83 -3.10 -7.65
N GLY A 73 2.59 -3.34 -8.73
CA GLY A 73 3.76 -2.54 -9.11
C GLY A 73 3.48 -1.05 -9.39
N LEU A 74 2.22 -0.65 -9.59
CA LEU A 74 1.77 0.74 -9.72
C LEU A 74 1.17 1.32 -8.42
N THR A 75 1.15 0.55 -7.33
CA THR A 75 0.57 0.93 -6.04
C THR A 75 1.60 1.06 -4.92
N HIS A 76 2.87 0.81 -5.22
CA HIS A 76 3.99 0.94 -4.30
C HIS A 76 4.95 2.04 -4.72
N ALA A 77 5.44 2.80 -3.74
CA ALA A 77 6.54 3.73 -3.94
C ALA A 77 7.89 2.98 -3.85
N PRO A 78 8.86 3.26 -4.73
CA PRO A 78 10.20 2.68 -4.62
C PRO A 78 10.89 3.11 -3.31
N GLU A 79 11.71 2.22 -2.72
CA GLU A 79 12.31 2.38 -1.39
C GLU A 79 13.34 3.53 -1.25
N SER A 80 13.66 4.26 -2.31
CA SER A 80 14.78 5.22 -2.32
C SER A 80 14.34 6.68 -2.28
N GLY A 81 14.75 7.39 -1.22
CA GLY A 81 14.82 8.85 -1.12
C GLY A 81 14.76 9.29 0.35
N GLU A 82 15.75 9.99 0.88
CA GLU A 82 15.54 10.77 2.11
C GLU A 82 14.98 12.14 1.70
N GLY A 83 13.86 12.56 2.28
CA GLY A 83 13.35 13.94 2.14
C GLY A 83 12.15 14.20 1.21
N GLU A 84 11.73 13.27 0.33
CA GLU A 84 10.51 13.44 -0.49
C GLU A 84 9.27 12.79 0.15
N ALA A 85 8.08 13.39 0.01
CA ALA A 85 6.84 12.79 0.52
C ALA A 85 6.47 11.51 -0.25
N VAL A 86 5.92 10.49 0.43
CA VAL A 86 5.57 9.17 -0.17
C VAL A 86 4.73 9.31 -1.44
N GLY A 87 3.73 10.19 -1.46
CA GLY A 87 2.89 10.43 -2.64
C GLY A 87 3.58 11.13 -3.83
N GLN A 88 4.79 11.68 -3.66
CA GLN A 88 5.59 12.21 -4.76
C GLN A 88 6.47 11.14 -5.43
N ARG A 89 6.63 9.97 -4.78
CA ARG A 89 7.41 8.84 -5.28
C ARG A 89 6.57 7.76 -5.96
N MET A 90 5.26 7.79 -5.73
CA MET A 90 4.33 6.82 -6.31
C MET A 90 4.32 6.96 -7.85
N PRO A 91 4.38 5.86 -8.62
CA PRO A 91 4.26 5.91 -10.06
C PRO A 91 2.92 6.49 -10.50
N ALA A 92 2.92 7.16 -11.66
CA ALA A 92 1.69 7.60 -12.28
C ALA A 92 0.90 6.38 -12.81
N ILE A 93 -0.42 6.47 -12.74
CA ILE A 93 -1.33 5.43 -13.24
C ILE A 93 -1.75 5.73 -14.67
N PRO A 94 -2.21 4.74 -15.46
CA PRO A 94 -2.74 5.01 -16.80
C PRO A 94 -3.89 6.04 -16.74
N ASN A 95 -3.89 6.98 -17.68
CA ASN A 95 -4.87 8.07 -17.76
C ASN A 95 -5.82 7.95 -18.96
N ARG A 96 -5.70 6.88 -19.74
CA ARG A 96 -6.61 6.52 -20.82
C ARG A 96 -7.08 5.10 -20.61
N TRP A 97 -8.39 4.91 -20.52
CA TRP A 97 -8.99 3.58 -20.37
C TRP A 97 -10.01 3.33 -21.47
N LEU A 98 -9.78 2.31 -22.29
CA LEU A 98 -10.74 1.82 -23.26
C LEU A 98 -11.56 0.71 -22.61
N VAL A 99 -12.86 0.93 -22.49
CA VAL A 99 -13.84 -0.06 -22.00
C VAL A 99 -14.63 -0.58 -23.19
N LEU A 100 -14.67 -1.89 -23.37
CA LEU A 100 -15.40 -2.54 -24.46
C LEU A 100 -16.40 -3.55 -23.90
N ARG A 101 -17.66 -3.46 -24.32
CA ARG A 101 -18.71 -4.42 -24.02
C ARG A 101 -19.03 -5.27 -25.24
N PHE A 102 -19.15 -6.58 -25.05
CA PHE A 102 -19.62 -7.54 -26.05
C PHE A 102 -20.33 -8.71 -25.38
N GLY A 103 -21.17 -9.47 -26.09
CA GLY A 103 -21.79 -10.67 -25.53
C GLY A 103 -23.04 -11.13 -26.29
N ALA A 104 -23.73 -12.15 -25.78
CA ALA A 104 -24.95 -12.66 -26.41
C ALA A 104 -26.13 -11.67 -26.28
N ALA A 105 -26.14 -10.86 -25.21
CA ALA A 105 -27.14 -9.82 -25.00
C ALA A 105 -26.93 -8.59 -25.91
N ASP A 106 -25.75 -8.44 -26.51
CA ASP A 106 -25.41 -7.33 -27.40
C ASP A 106 -24.70 -7.83 -28.66
N ALA A 107 -25.46 -7.91 -29.75
CA ALA A 107 -24.92 -8.34 -31.05
C ALA A 107 -23.87 -7.36 -31.63
N ALA A 108 -23.77 -6.15 -31.08
CA ALA A 108 -22.75 -5.16 -31.43
C ALA A 108 -21.73 -5.01 -30.28
N CYS A 109 -20.46 -4.81 -30.61
CA CYS A 109 -19.50 -4.35 -29.61
C CYS A 109 -19.70 -2.85 -29.37
N ARG A 110 -19.79 -2.45 -28.10
CA ARG A 110 -19.83 -1.03 -27.68
C ARG A 110 -18.54 -0.66 -26.98
N GLY A 111 -18.10 0.59 -27.15
CA GLY A 111 -16.86 1.06 -26.57
C GLY A 111 -16.96 2.46 -26.01
N TRP A 112 -16.17 2.73 -24.97
CA TRP A 112 -16.01 4.05 -24.36
C TRP A 112 -14.56 4.29 -24.00
N VAL A 113 -14.13 5.54 -24.04
CA VAL A 113 -12.83 5.97 -23.52
C VAL A 113 -13.03 6.85 -22.29
N VAL A 114 -12.41 6.45 -21.19
CA VAL A 114 -12.32 7.23 -19.95
C VAL A 114 -10.98 7.96 -19.94
N GLU A 115 -11.03 9.28 -19.84
CA GLU A 115 -9.88 10.18 -19.67
C GLU A 115 -9.79 10.60 -18.21
N SER A 116 -8.90 9.97 -17.45
CA SER A 116 -8.81 10.15 -15.99
C SER A 116 -8.23 11.50 -15.57
N ASP A 117 -7.39 12.11 -16.42
CA ASP A 117 -6.66 13.36 -16.16
C ASP A 117 -7.33 14.61 -16.75
N THR A 118 -8.41 14.45 -17.52
CA THR A 118 -9.07 15.57 -18.19
C THR A 118 -9.87 16.41 -17.19
N LEU A 119 -9.60 17.72 -17.17
CA LEU A 119 -10.43 18.67 -16.43
C LEU A 119 -11.74 18.91 -17.19
N VAL A 120 -12.87 18.84 -16.48
CA VAL A 120 -14.21 19.07 -17.02
C VAL A 120 -14.97 20.08 -16.17
N ASP A 121 -16.15 20.48 -16.64
CA ASP A 121 -17.07 21.33 -15.88
C ASP A 121 -17.63 20.59 -14.65
N VAL A 122 -18.07 21.33 -13.64
CA VAL A 122 -18.65 20.89 -12.36
C VAL A 122 -19.72 19.82 -12.54
N ARG A 123 -20.52 19.92 -13.61
CA ARG A 123 -21.63 18.98 -13.89
C ARG A 123 -21.20 17.65 -14.47
N ALA A 124 -19.96 17.53 -14.95
CA ALA A 124 -19.51 16.42 -15.78
C ALA A 124 -18.42 15.55 -15.14
N GLY A 125 -17.76 16.02 -14.08
CA GLY A 125 -16.64 15.32 -13.47
C GLY A 125 -16.72 15.26 -11.95
N ARG A 126 -15.69 14.65 -11.36
CA ARG A 126 -15.54 14.47 -9.93
C ARG A 126 -14.74 15.63 -9.33
N ALA A 127 -15.28 16.25 -8.29
CA ALA A 127 -14.59 17.23 -7.47
C ALA A 127 -13.20 16.72 -7.04
N TRP A 128 -12.16 17.52 -7.26
CA TRP A 128 -10.76 17.16 -7.03
C TRP A 128 -9.94 18.36 -6.55
N PRO A 129 -9.13 18.21 -5.49
CA PRO A 129 -8.30 19.31 -5.00
C PRO A 129 -7.15 19.60 -5.96
N ARG A 130 -7.03 20.86 -6.40
CA ARG A 130 -5.95 21.26 -7.31
C ARG A 130 -4.62 21.34 -6.56
N ARG A 131 -3.59 20.67 -7.09
CA ARG A 131 -2.23 20.77 -6.56
C ARG A 131 -1.65 22.14 -6.94
N VAL A 132 -1.38 22.99 -5.96
CA VAL A 132 -0.75 24.30 -6.21
C VAL A 132 0.76 24.17 -6.12
N ALA A 133 1.45 24.52 -7.21
CA ALA A 133 2.90 24.39 -7.32
C ALA A 133 3.67 25.49 -6.56
N ASP A 134 3.03 26.62 -6.25
CA ASP A 134 3.63 27.76 -5.56
C ASP A 134 2.70 28.26 -4.44
N ALA A 135 3.08 28.04 -3.18
CA ALA A 135 2.30 28.43 -2.00
C ALA A 135 2.38 29.95 -1.66
N SER A 136 2.94 30.76 -2.57
CA SER A 136 3.33 32.15 -2.30
C SER A 136 2.25 33.19 -2.60
N ALA A 137 1.17 32.82 -3.31
CA ALA A 137 0.00 33.68 -3.54
C ALA A 137 -1.23 33.14 -2.79
N PRO A 138 -2.03 33.99 -2.13
CA PRO A 138 -3.32 33.58 -1.59
C PRO A 138 -4.23 33.19 -2.76
N LEU A 139 -4.62 31.92 -2.79
CA LEU A 139 -5.47 31.35 -3.84
C LEU A 139 -6.92 31.76 -3.60
N GLY A 140 -7.64 32.06 -4.69
CA GLY A 140 -9.09 32.21 -4.63
C GLY A 140 -9.79 30.86 -4.38
N PRO A 141 -11.01 30.83 -3.82
CA PRO A 141 -11.80 29.60 -3.64
C PRO A 141 -11.96 28.79 -4.93
N ASP A 142 -12.17 29.48 -6.05
CA ASP A 142 -12.32 28.90 -7.39
C ASP A 142 -11.02 28.28 -7.95
N GLU A 143 -9.87 28.51 -7.31
CA GLU A 143 -8.57 27.97 -7.75
C GLU A 143 -8.17 26.69 -7.01
N LEU A 144 -8.88 26.34 -5.92
CA LEU A 144 -8.59 25.17 -5.08
C LEU A 144 -9.29 23.88 -5.54
N LEU A 145 -10.37 24.01 -6.30
CA LEU A 145 -11.22 22.89 -6.73
C LEU A 145 -11.29 22.79 -8.26
N VAL A 146 -11.05 21.60 -8.79
CA VAL A 146 -11.28 21.25 -10.21
C VAL A 146 -12.16 20.01 -10.29
N HIS A 147 -12.66 19.68 -11.48
CA HIS A 147 -13.43 18.44 -11.70
C HIS A 147 -12.72 17.54 -12.71
N LEU A 148 -12.53 16.27 -12.34
CA LEU A 148 -11.79 15.26 -13.11
C LEU A 148 -12.67 14.16 -13.67
N GLY A 149 -12.18 13.56 -14.76
CA GLY A 149 -12.75 12.36 -15.35
C GLY A 149 -13.77 12.70 -16.43
N ARG A 150 -13.44 12.32 -17.67
CA ARG A 150 -14.34 12.44 -18.82
C ARG A 150 -14.56 11.07 -19.44
N CYS A 151 -15.80 10.72 -19.76
CA CYS A 151 -16.11 9.49 -20.48
C CYS A 151 -16.78 9.83 -21.82
N VAL A 152 -16.29 9.25 -22.91
CA VAL A 152 -16.78 9.51 -24.27
C VAL A 152 -17.01 8.20 -25.01
N PRO A 153 -18.13 8.03 -25.74
CA PRO A 153 -18.33 6.89 -26.64
C PRO A 153 -17.19 6.79 -27.67
N LEU A 154 -16.73 5.57 -27.95
CA LEU A 154 -15.57 5.29 -28.79
C LEU A 154 -15.69 5.90 -30.19
N GLU A 155 -16.90 5.91 -30.77
CA GLU A 155 -17.18 6.43 -32.11
C GLU A 155 -16.98 7.95 -32.18
N ALA A 156 -17.20 8.65 -31.07
CA ALA A 156 -17.04 10.10 -30.93
C ALA A 156 -15.66 10.50 -30.38
N TRP A 157 -14.87 9.53 -29.90
CA TRP A 157 -13.60 9.81 -29.25
C TRP A 157 -12.43 9.99 -30.24
N SER A 158 -11.62 11.00 -29.98
CA SER A 158 -10.30 11.20 -30.60
C SER A 158 -9.39 11.80 -29.55
N GLU A 159 -8.13 11.39 -29.50
CA GLU A 159 -7.17 12.00 -28.58
C GLU A 159 -7.14 13.53 -28.79
N HIS A 160 -7.38 14.25 -27.70
CA HIS A 160 -7.25 15.69 -27.62
C HIS A 160 -6.45 16.03 -26.37
N HIS A 161 -5.76 17.17 -26.38
CA HIS A 161 -4.98 17.66 -25.26
C HIS A 161 -5.67 18.88 -24.60
N PRO A 162 -6.78 18.69 -23.85
CA PRO A 162 -7.36 19.76 -23.04
C PRO A 162 -6.44 20.12 -21.87
N VAL A 163 -6.88 21.05 -21.02
CA VAL A 163 -6.26 21.29 -19.71
C VAL A 163 -6.36 20.00 -18.89
N ARG A 164 -5.23 19.56 -18.31
CA ARG A 164 -5.09 18.27 -17.63
C ARG A 164 -4.56 18.42 -16.22
N GLN A 165 -4.84 17.42 -15.40
CA GLN A 165 -4.19 17.18 -14.11
C GLN A 165 -3.16 16.05 -14.28
N PRO A 166 -1.88 16.37 -14.57
CA PRO A 166 -0.86 15.35 -14.77
C PRO A 166 -0.52 14.63 -13.47
N GLY A 167 0.02 13.41 -13.59
CA GLY A 167 0.63 12.70 -12.47
C GLY A 167 -0.35 12.19 -11.41
N ILE A 168 -1.54 11.73 -11.82
CA ILE A 168 -2.44 10.99 -10.93
C ILE A 168 -1.77 9.68 -10.53
N THR A 169 -1.77 9.35 -9.25
CA THR A 169 -1.16 8.13 -8.68
C THR A 169 -2.22 7.26 -8.02
N ALA A 170 -1.86 6.06 -7.57
CA ALA A 170 -2.77 5.17 -6.82
C ALA A 170 -3.32 5.79 -5.51
N LEU A 171 -2.68 6.83 -4.97
CA LEU A 171 -3.16 7.56 -3.79
C LEU A 171 -4.11 8.72 -4.12
N GLY A 172 -4.30 9.04 -5.40
CA GLY A 172 -5.13 10.16 -5.83
C GLY A 172 -4.78 11.49 -5.13
N TYR A 173 -5.72 12.03 -4.36
CA TYR A 173 -5.55 13.25 -3.55
C TYR A 173 -4.86 13.02 -2.18
N GLY A 174 -4.26 11.85 -1.96
CA GLY A 174 -3.58 11.46 -0.72
C GLY A 174 -4.33 10.43 0.12
N ASP A 175 -5.38 9.82 -0.43
CA ASP A 175 -6.21 8.83 0.23
C ASP A 175 -5.87 7.41 -0.28
N PRO A 176 -5.40 6.50 0.59
CA PRO A 176 -5.09 5.12 0.21
C PRO A 176 -6.30 4.31 -0.30
N VAL A 177 -7.53 4.74 -0.01
CA VAL A 177 -8.77 4.10 -0.47
C VAL A 177 -9.06 4.43 -1.94
N PHE A 178 -8.40 5.45 -2.51
CA PHE A 178 -8.68 5.98 -3.85
C PHE A 178 -8.73 4.91 -4.94
N ALA A 179 -7.66 4.12 -5.08
CA ALA A 179 -7.56 3.07 -6.10
C ALA A 179 -8.30 1.77 -5.74
N ALA A 180 -8.74 1.62 -4.49
CA ALA A 180 -9.40 0.42 -4.01
C ALA A 180 -10.94 0.50 -4.08
N SER A 181 -11.51 1.71 -4.12
CA SER A 181 -12.94 1.93 -3.99
C SER A 181 -13.53 2.64 -5.20
N PHE A 182 -14.58 2.06 -5.81
CA PHE A 182 -15.31 2.70 -6.91
C PHE A 182 -15.82 4.11 -6.57
N PRO A 183 -16.47 4.35 -5.41
CA PRO A 183 -16.86 5.70 -5.04
C PRO A 183 -15.69 6.69 -4.96
N HIS A 184 -14.46 6.29 -4.65
CA HIS A 184 -13.33 7.22 -4.58
C HIS A 184 -12.70 7.44 -5.96
N GLY A 185 -12.55 6.36 -6.75
CA GLY A 185 -11.98 6.37 -8.10
C GLY A 185 -12.97 6.63 -9.25
N ARG A 186 -14.23 6.97 -8.98
CA ARG A 186 -15.27 7.16 -10.00
C ARG A 186 -14.83 8.18 -11.07
N GLY A 187 -14.87 7.79 -12.34
CA GLY A 187 -14.44 8.62 -13.47
C GLY A 187 -12.94 8.62 -13.73
N VAL A 188 -12.15 7.94 -12.88
CA VAL A 188 -10.70 7.76 -13.03
C VAL A 188 -10.33 6.29 -13.20
N LEU A 189 -10.79 5.43 -12.29
CA LEU A 189 -10.56 3.97 -12.21
C LEU A 189 -11.89 3.18 -12.20
N GLY A 190 -12.98 3.83 -12.60
CA GLY A 190 -14.30 3.21 -12.63
C GLY A 190 -15.18 3.79 -13.73
N PHE A 191 -16.08 2.94 -14.22
CA PHE A 191 -17.00 3.25 -15.32
C PHE A 191 -18.43 2.76 -14.98
N HIS A 192 -19.45 3.49 -15.41
CA HIS A 192 -20.85 3.09 -15.29
C HIS A 192 -21.44 2.90 -16.69
N ASP A 193 -21.85 1.67 -16.99
CA ASP A 193 -22.60 1.34 -18.19
C ASP A 193 -24.09 1.37 -17.88
N GLY A 194 -24.74 2.50 -18.16
CA GLY A 194 -26.20 2.64 -18.08
C GLY A 194 -26.92 2.12 -19.33
N GLU A 195 -26.22 1.97 -20.46
CA GLU A 195 -26.82 1.56 -21.73
C GLU A 195 -27.29 0.10 -21.73
N VAL A 196 -26.75 -0.74 -20.83
CA VAL A 196 -27.25 -2.11 -20.61
C VAL A 196 -28.73 -2.17 -20.23
N CYS A 197 -29.30 -1.10 -19.67
CA CYS A 197 -30.71 -1.04 -19.34
C CYS A 197 -31.63 -1.11 -20.56
N ALA A 198 -31.12 -0.79 -21.75
CA ALA A 198 -31.83 -0.92 -23.02
C ALA A 198 -31.64 -2.31 -23.68
N LEU A 199 -30.77 -3.16 -23.13
CA LEU A 199 -30.50 -4.49 -23.66
C LEU A 199 -31.48 -5.54 -23.12
N HIS A 200 -31.61 -6.63 -23.86
CA HIS A 200 -32.30 -7.83 -23.40
C HIS A 200 -31.46 -8.55 -22.34
N GLU A 201 -32.10 -9.43 -21.58
CA GLU A 201 -31.40 -10.31 -20.65
C GLU A 201 -30.41 -11.21 -21.39
N GLY A 202 -29.24 -11.44 -20.79
CA GLY A 202 -28.24 -12.33 -21.34
C GLY A 202 -26.84 -12.08 -20.79
N GLU A 203 -25.87 -12.74 -21.42
CA GLU A 203 -24.48 -12.70 -21.00
C GLU A 203 -23.72 -11.52 -21.62
N LEU A 204 -22.97 -10.81 -20.78
CA LEU A 204 -22.11 -9.69 -21.11
C LEU A 204 -20.67 -9.95 -20.66
N HIS A 205 -19.74 -9.42 -21.44
CA HIS A 205 -18.31 -9.41 -21.15
C HIS A 205 -17.78 -7.98 -21.31
N TYR A 206 -16.78 -7.65 -20.51
CA TYR A 206 -16.13 -6.35 -20.53
C TYR A 206 -14.61 -6.51 -20.64
N LEU A 207 -14.00 -5.88 -21.63
CA LEU A 207 -12.54 -5.75 -21.75
C LEU A 207 -12.15 -4.31 -21.42
N VAL A 208 -11.22 -4.14 -20.48
CA VAL A 208 -10.66 -2.84 -20.09
C VAL A 208 -9.18 -2.81 -20.43
N LEU A 209 -8.76 -1.78 -21.18
CA LEU A 209 -7.36 -1.54 -21.55
C LEU A 209 -6.91 -0.16 -21.06
N GLY A 210 -5.77 -0.08 -20.39
CA GLY A 210 -5.23 1.16 -19.82
C GLY A 210 -3.86 1.55 -20.40
N TRP A 211 -3.71 2.78 -20.88
CA TRP A 211 -2.43 3.32 -21.37
C TRP A 211 -2.19 4.78 -20.94
N TYR A 212 -0.98 5.26 -21.21
CA TYR A 212 -0.55 6.62 -20.90
C TYR A 212 -0.63 7.49 -22.15
N SER A 213 -1.34 8.61 -22.06
CA SER A 213 -1.41 9.59 -23.15
C SER A 213 -0.07 10.30 -23.39
N ALA A 214 0.73 10.53 -22.33
CA ALA A 214 2.08 11.08 -22.39
C ALA A 214 3.14 10.08 -21.88
N ALA A 215 3.30 8.95 -22.59
CA ALA A 215 4.11 7.82 -22.11
C ALA A 215 5.53 8.20 -21.62
N LYS A 216 6.26 9.07 -22.31
CA LYS A 216 7.64 9.41 -21.89
C LYS A 216 7.77 10.05 -20.51
N ASP A 217 6.72 10.75 -20.10
CA ASP A 217 6.73 11.56 -18.89
C ASP A 217 5.98 10.84 -17.75
N GLU A 218 4.99 10.00 -18.09
CA GLU A 218 4.09 9.37 -17.13
C GLU A 218 4.19 7.84 -17.05
N ASP A 219 4.55 7.14 -18.13
CA ASP A 219 4.66 5.66 -18.11
C ASP A 219 5.93 5.25 -17.36
N PRO A 220 5.83 4.54 -16.22
CA PRO A 220 6.99 4.19 -15.40
C PRO A 220 8.07 3.41 -16.16
N LEU A 221 7.68 2.51 -17.08
CA LEU A 221 8.62 1.76 -17.90
C LEU A 221 9.31 2.71 -18.89
N ALA A 222 8.55 3.53 -19.62
CA ALA A 222 9.12 4.45 -20.59
C ALA A 222 10.02 5.51 -19.92
N VAL A 223 9.63 6.02 -18.75
CA VAL A 223 10.42 6.95 -17.92
C VAL A 223 11.71 6.29 -17.45
N CYS A 224 11.65 5.05 -16.94
CA CYS A 224 12.84 4.29 -16.54
C CYS A 224 13.82 4.14 -17.71
N LEU A 225 13.32 3.82 -18.91
CA LEU A 225 14.12 3.68 -20.12
C LEU A 225 14.69 5.01 -20.62
N HIS A 226 13.98 6.11 -20.42
CA HIS A 226 14.45 7.43 -20.82
C HIS A 226 15.56 7.95 -19.91
N LYS A 227 15.48 7.70 -18.59
CA LYS A 227 16.46 8.13 -17.59
C LYS A 227 17.74 7.29 -17.56
N ALA A 228 17.70 6.07 -18.09
CA ALA A 228 18.86 5.19 -18.14
C ALA A 228 20.05 5.84 -18.88
N ARG A 229 21.26 5.73 -18.34
CA ARG A 229 22.50 6.38 -18.87
C ARG A 229 22.79 5.98 -20.32
N SER A 230 22.32 4.81 -20.71
CA SER A 230 22.09 4.40 -22.09
C SER A 230 20.82 3.57 -22.10
N ALA A 231 20.13 3.47 -23.23
CA ALA A 231 18.94 2.63 -23.29
C ALA A 231 19.22 1.14 -22.92
N ARG A 232 20.48 0.69 -23.00
CA ARG A 232 20.94 -0.68 -22.76
C ARG A 232 21.41 -0.94 -21.32
N ASP A 233 20.82 -0.26 -20.35
CA ASP A 233 21.11 -0.40 -18.92
C ASP A 233 20.33 -1.59 -18.35
N TRP A 234 20.87 -2.81 -18.47
CA TRP A 234 20.21 -4.05 -18.05
C TRP A 234 19.95 -4.11 -16.54
N ASP A 235 20.80 -3.45 -15.74
CA ASP A 235 20.59 -3.33 -14.30
C ASP A 235 19.35 -2.48 -13.99
N ALA A 236 19.13 -1.39 -14.74
CA ALA A 236 17.90 -0.59 -14.61
C ALA A 236 16.64 -1.38 -14.97
N TRP A 237 16.70 -2.24 -16.01
CA TRP A 237 15.60 -3.14 -16.36
C TRP A 237 15.31 -4.15 -15.24
N LYS A 238 16.36 -4.81 -14.73
CA LYS A 238 16.23 -5.77 -13.64
C LYS A 238 15.61 -5.11 -12.40
N ALA A 239 16.15 -3.97 -11.98
CA ALA A 239 15.65 -3.22 -10.83
C ALA A 239 14.20 -2.75 -11.00
N PHE A 240 13.79 -2.36 -12.22
CA PHE A 240 12.41 -1.97 -12.50
C PHE A 240 11.43 -3.12 -12.32
N PHE A 241 11.71 -4.28 -12.93
CA PHE A 241 10.83 -5.46 -12.84
C PHE A 241 10.82 -6.06 -11.43
N GLU A 242 11.96 -6.07 -10.73
CA GLU A 242 12.04 -6.47 -9.32
C GLU A 242 11.22 -5.53 -8.43
N GLY A 243 11.36 -4.21 -8.61
CA GLY A 243 10.60 -3.21 -7.85
C GLY A 243 9.09 -3.25 -8.11
N CYS A 244 8.66 -3.65 -9.31
CA CYS A 244 7.24 -3.85 -9.63
C CYS A 244 6.72 -5.23 -9.22
N ALA A 245 7.58 -6.15 -8.76
CA ALA A 245 7.28 -7.57 -8.60
C ALA A 245 6.70 -8.21 -9.88
N TRP A 246 7.22 -7.86 -11.05
CA TRP A 246 6.78 -8.35 -12.36
C TRP A 246 7.81 -9.30 -12.98
N VAL A 247 7.34 -10.21 -13.83
CA VAL A 247 8.16 -11.12 -14.63
C VAL A 247 7.78 -11.01 -16.09
N TYR A 248 8.78 -10.91 -16.95
CA TYR A 248 8.62 -11.07 -18.39
C TYR A 248 9.67 -12.09 -18.87
N PRO A 249 9.26 -13.32 -19.26
CA PRO A 249 10.20 -14.38 -19.62
C PRO A 249 11.21 -14.01 -20.71
N GLY A 250 10.81 -13.14 -21.65
CA GLY A 250 11.71 -12.65 -22.69
C GLY A 250 12.80 -11.72 -22.17
N LEU A 251 12.61 -11.04 -21.03
CA LEU A 251 13.67 -10.28 -20.36
C LEU A 251 14.58 -11.21 -19.57
N ASP A 252 14.04 -12.20 -18.86
CA ASP A 252 14.83 -13.17 -18.10
C ASP A 252 15.85 -13.89 -19.00
N GLU A 253 15.43 -14.32 -20.20
CA GLU A 253 16.32 -14.92 -21.19
C GLU A 253 17.44 -13.96 -21.62
N LEU A 254 17.15 -12.66 -21.72
CA LEU A 254 18.12 -11.65 -22.12
C LEU A 254 19.07 -11.25 -20.97
N LEU A 255 18.58 -11.26 -19.73
CA LEU A 255 19.42 -11.05 -18.55
C LEU A 255 20.44 -12.17 -18.40
N VAL A 256 20.04 -13.43 -18.58
CA VAL A 256 20.98 -14.57 -18.61
C VAL A 256 22.03 -14.40 -19.72
N LYS A 257 21.62 -14.04 -20.94
CA LYS A 257 22.56 -13.77 -22.04
C LYS A 257 23.48 -12.57 -21.75
N HIS A 258 23.00 -11.58 -20.99
CA HIS A 258 23.81 -10.45 -20.55
C HIS A 258 24.86 -10.87 -19.53
N GLU A 259 24.49 -11.68 -18.54
CA GLU A 259 25.41 -12.26 -17.56
C GLU A 259 26.48 -13.12 -18.26
N GLU A 260 26.08 -14.03 -19.16
CA GLU A 260 27.02 -14.84 -19.95
C GLU A 260 28.01 -13.97 -20.77
N ARG A 261 27.54 -12.84 -21.29
CA ARG A 261 28.40 -11.87 -21.98
C ARG A 261 29.42 -11.27 -21.02
N LEU A 262 29.00 -10.82 -19.84
CA LEU A 262 29.89 -10.24 -18.83
C LEU A 262 30.93 -11.26 -18.36
N GLU A 263 30.53 -12.50 -18.13
CA GLU A 263 31.43 -13.60 -17.79
C GLU A 263 32.44 -13.88 -18.92
N ALA A 264 32.02 -13.84 -20.19
CA ALA A 264 32.92 -13.99 -21.33
C ALA A 264 33.89 -12.80 -21.47
N GLU A 265 33.44 -11.57 -21.20
CA GLU A 265 34.30 -10.38 -21.17
C GLU A 265 35.32 -10.46 -20.04
N ASP A 266 34.91 -10.88 -18.83
CA ASP A 266 35.81 -11.07 -17.69
C ASP A 266 36.82 -12.20 -17.96
N ARG A 267 36.40 -13.34 -18.50
CA ARG A 267 37.31 -14.42 -18.94
C ARG A 267 38.34 -13.92 -19.95
N ALA A 268 37.94 -13.10 -20.92
CA ALA A 268 38.87 -12.49 -21.87
C ALA A 268 39.85 -11.53 -21.17
N LEU A 269 39.39 -10.73 -20.22
CA LEU A 269 40.23 -9.83 -19.43
C LEU A 269 41.25 -10.62 -18.58
N GLN A 270 40.79 -11.67 -17.89
CA GLN A 270 41.61 -12.56 -17.08
C GLN A 270 42.67 -13.28 -17.93
N ALA A 271 42.29 -13.84 -19.09
CA ALA A 271 43.22 -14.47 -20.03
C ALA A 271 44.27 -13.48 -20.55
N SER A 272 43.87 -12.25 -20.89
CA SER A 272 44.78 -11.17 -21.31
C SER A 272 45.74 -10.75 -20.19
N ALA A 273 45.23 -10.57 -18.97
CA ALA A 273 46.06 -10.25 -17.80
C ALA A 273 47.03 -11.39 -17.47
N HIS A 274 46.59 -12.65 -17.58
CA HIS A 274 47.44 -13.82 -17.39
C HIS A 274 48.54 -13.89 -18.45
N ALA A 275 48.20 -13.71 -19.73
CA ALA A 275 49.16 -13.64 -20.82
C ALA A 275 50.22 -12.54 -20.59
N ARG A 276 49.81 -11.36 -20.11
CA ARG A 276 50.74 -10.27 -19.74
C ARG A 276 51.67 -10.65 -18.58
N ARG A 277 51.15 -11.27 -17.52
CA ARG A 277 51.96 -11.75 -16.38
C ARG A 277 52.98 -12.80 -16.80
N VAL A 278 52.58 -13.74 -17.66
CA VAL A 278 53.45 -14.78 -18.22
C VAL A 278 54.54 -14.16 -19.10
N ALA A 279 54.21 -13.15 -19.91
CA ALA A 279 55.18 -12.42 -20.73
C ALA A 279 56.18 -11.57 -19.91
N GLN A 280 55.75 -11.02 -18.76
CA GLN A 280 56.60 -10.22 -17.86
C GLN A 280 57.57 -11.07 -17.04
N ARG A 281 57.25 -12.34 -16.76
CA ARG A 281 58.16 -13.29 -16.08
C ARG A 281 59.27 -13.77 -17.05
N ARG A 282 60.29 -12.96 -17.30
CA ARG A 282 61.49 -13.41 -18.04
C ARG A 282 62.54 -14.03 -17.09
N ARG A 283 62.57 -15.37 -17.04
CA ARG A 283 63.77 -16.25 -17.05
C ARG A 283 63.30 -17.71 -16.92
N GLY A 284 63.36 -18.46 -18.02
CA GLY A 284 62.94 -19.86 -18.11
C GLY A 284 61.77 -20.01 -19.09
N ALA A 285 61.93 -20.87 -20.10
CA ALA A 285 61.01 -21.03 -21.22
C ALA A 285 59.55 -21.20 -20.76
N VAL A 286 58.71 -20.19 -21.00
CA VAL A 286 57.26 -20.39 -21.00
C VAL A 286 56.98 -21.46 -22.07
N PRO A 287 56.33 -22.59 -21.74
CA PRO A 287 55.98 -23.59 -22.72
C PRO A 287 55.16 -22.91 -23.84
N ARG A 288 55.60 -23.06 -25.10
CA ARG A 288 54.91 -22.47 -26.26
C ARG A 288 53.42 -22.86 -26.26
N ASP A 289 53.10 -24.02 -25.73
CA ASP A 289 51.74 -24.54 -25.65
C ASP A 289 50.87 -23.78 -24.64
N ALA A 290 51.42 -23.34 -23.51
CA ALA A 290 50.70 -22.54 -22.53
C ALA A 290 50.37 -21.13 -23.05
N ALA A 291 51.31 -20.50 -23.78
CA ALA A 291 51.07 -19.20 -24.41
C ALA A 291 50.06 -19.29 -25.56
N ARG A 292 50.09 -20.38 -26.35
CA ARG A 292 49.08 -20.64 -27.39
C ARG A 292 47.70 -20.89 -26.79
N TRP A 293 47.63 -21.66 -25.71
CA TRP A 293 46.37 -21.95 -25.01
C TRP A 293 45.71 -20.68 -24.45
N LEU A 294 46.47 -19.81 -23.78
CA LEU A 294 45.94 -18.52 -23.29
C LEU A 294 45.49 -17.59 -24.43
N ALA A 295 46.20 -17.61 -25.56
CA ALA A 295 45.81 -16.84 -26.74
C ALA A 295 44.52 -17.38 -27.38
N SER A 296 44.36 -18.71 -27.47
CA SER A 296 43.10 -19.31 -27.94
C SER A 296 41.94 -19.03 -26.99
N GLU A 297 42.17 -19.13 -25.68
CA GLU A 297 41.15 -18.85 -24.65
C GLU A 297 40.68 -17.39 -24.70
N TYR A 298 41.61 -16.44 -24.84
CA TYR A 298 41.27 -15.03 -25.04
C TYR A 298 40.45 -14.78 -26.31
N VAL A 299 40.84 -15.37 -27.44
CA VAL A 299 40.14 -15.20 -28.72
C VAL A 299 38.73 -15.81 -28.66
N GLU A 300 38.61 -16.99 -28.05
CA GLU A 300 37.34 -17.68 -27.90
C GLU A 300 36.39 -16.93 -26.96
N ALA A 301 36.85 -16.52 -25.79
CA ALA A 301 36.07 -15.73 -24.83
C ALA A 301 35.64 -14.39 -25.44
N ARG A 302 36.53 -13.71 -26.18
CA ARG A 302 36.19 -12.46 -26.88
C ARG A 302 35.16 -12.69 -27.99
N ARG A 303 35.26 -13.79 -28.73
CA ARG A 303 34.29 -14.16 -29.77
C ARG A 303 32.93 -14.45 -29.16
N GLN A 304 32.87 -15.18 -28.04
CA GLN A 304 31.64 -15.46 -27.29
C GLN A 304 31.00 -14.16 -26.79
N ALA A 305 31.78 -13.26 -26.17
CA ALA A 305 31.29 -11.94 -25.73
C ALA A 305 30.73 -11.11 -26.90
N GLN A 306 31.39 -11.11 -28.05
CA GLN A 306 30.93 -10.40 -29.25
C GLN A 306 29.65 -11.02 -29.84
N ALA A 307 29.55 -12.35 -29.87
CA ALA A 307 28.35 -13.04 -30.34
C ALA A 307 27.13 -12.72 -29.45
N ARG A 308 27.28 -12.83 -28.13
CA ARG A 308 26.23 -12.46 -27.17
C ARG A 308 25.86 -10.99 -27.26
N LYS A 309 26.84 -10.09 -27.46
CA LYS A 309 26.56 -8.68 -27.71
C LYS A 309 25.70 -8.46 -28.95
N ALA A 310 25.98 -9.14 -30.07
CA ALA A 310 25.19 -9.02 -31.29
C ALA A 310 23.76 -9.57 -31.12
N GLU A 311 23.59 -10.67 -30.39
CA GLU A 311 22.27 -11.20 -30.03
C GLU A 311 21.46 -10.21 -29.19
N LEU A 312 22.07 -9.65 -28.15
CA LEU A 312 21.46 -8.61 -27.29
C LEU A 312 21.13 -7.34 -28.08
N ASP A 313 22.01 -6.92 -28.98
CA ASP A 313 21.81 -5.76 -29.85
C ASP A 313 20.62 -5.96 -30.80
N THR A 314 20.37 -7.20 -31.24
CA THR A 314 19.20 -7.54 -32.08
C THR A 314 17.92 -7.60 -31.25
N ALA A 315 17.97 -8.28 -30.10
CA ALA A 315 16.82 -8.44 -29.21
C ALA A 315 16.32 -7.13 -28.60
N TRP A 316 17.20 -6.13 -28.49
CA TRP A 316 16.91 -4.79 -27.99
C TRP A 316 15.68 -4.12 -28.64
N HIS A 317 15.47 -4.34 -29.95
CA HIS A 317 14.33 -3.75 -30.68
C HIS A 317 13.00 -4.47 -30.40
N HIS A 318 13.05 -5.66 -29.82
CA HIS A 318 11.89 -6.47 -29.47
C HIS A 318 11.47 -6.35 -28.00
N LEU A 319 12.23 -5.59 -27.20
CA LEU A 319 11.87 -5.28 -25.82
C LEU A 319 10.71 -4.28 -25.76
N PRO A 320 9.80 -4.43 -24.78
CA PRO A 320 8.66 -3.53 -24.68
C PRO A 320 9.09 -2.11 -24.32
N GLY A 321 8.44 -1.11 -24.90
CA GLY A 321 8.78 0.30 -24.64
C GLY A 321 7.81 1.01 -23.69
N GLN A 322 6.62 0.45 -23.51
CA GLN A 322 5.47 1.08 -22.84
C GLN A 322 4.60 0.02 -22.18
N ILE A 323 3.88 0.41 -21.13
CA ILE A 323 2.91 -0.42 -20.41
C ILE A 323 1.53 -0.30 -21.07
N LEU A 324 0.85 -1.43 -21.21
CA LEU A 324 -0.57 -1.52 -21.53
C LEU A 324 -1.23 -2.44 -20.50
N CYS A 325 -1.99 -1.85 -19.57
CA CYS A 325 -2.75 -2.62 -18.60
C CYS A 325 -3.96 -3.27 -19.29
N HIS A 326 -4.30 -4.51 -18.94
CA HIS A 326 -5.47 -5.18 -19.51
C HIS A 326 -6.17 -6.10 -18.51
N GLY A 327 -7.49 -6.13 -18.56
CA GLY A 327 -8.30 -7.07 -17.80
C GLY A 327 -9.64 -7.36 -18.49
N LEU A 328 -10.07 -8.61 -18.42
CA LEU A 328 -11.31 -9.12 -18.97
C LEU A 328 -12.22 -9.58 -17.83
N LEU A 329 -13.42 -9.03 -17.79
CA LEU A 329 -14.54 -9.60 -17.04
C LEU A 329 -15.42 -10.41 -17.99
N ALA A 330 -15.61 -11.69 -17.71
CA ALA A 330 -16.43 -12.59 -18.52
C ALA A 330 -17.62 -13.16 -17.74
N GLY A 331 -18.73 -13.42 -18.43
CA GLY A 331 -19.85 -14.19 -17.88
C GLY A 331 -20.82 -13.39 -17.02
N LEU A 332 -20.87 -12.06 -17.14
CA LEU A 332 -21.83 -11.26 -16.39
C LEU A 332 -23.23 -11.56 -16.90
N ARG A 333 -24.11 -12.04 -16.01
CA ARG A 333 -25.50 -12.39 -16.36
C ARG A 333 -26.43 -11.22 -16.07
N TRP A 334 -26.73 -10.43 -17.09
CA TRP A 334 -27.69 -9.33 -17.01
C TRP A 334 -29.12 -9.88 -17.07
N ARG A 335 -29.94 -9.54 -16.07
CA ARG A 335 -31.35 -9.91 -15.87
C ARG A 335 -32.29 -8.70 -15.96
N GLY A 336 -31.83 -7.58 -16.50
CA GLY A 336 -32.62 -6.36 -16.65
C GLY A 336 -32.61 -5.39 -15.45
N PRO A 337 -33.19 -4.19 -15.62
CA PRO A 337 -33.14 -3.09 -14.65
C PRO A 337 -34.09 -3.27 -13.46
N ALA A 338 -35.02 -4.23 -13.50
CA ALA A 338 -35.90 -4.54 -12.37
C ALA A 338 -35.36 -5.67 -11.47
N ALA A 339 -34.28 -6.35 -11.89
CA ALA A 339 -33.75 -7.49 -11.17
C ALA A 339 -32.94 -7.10 -9.92
N VAL A 340 -32.85 -8.05 -8.97
CA VAL A 340 -32.00 -7.93 -7.78
C VAL A 340 -30.78 -8.83 -7.97
N TYR A 341 -29.58 -8.24 -7.99
CA TYR A 341 -28.31 -8.93 -8.30
C TYR A 341 -27.56 -9.48 -7.07
N GLY A 342 -28.23 -9.50 -5.91
CA GLY A 342 -27.64 -9.89 -4.63
C GLY A 342 -27.20 -8.66 -3.82
N GLY A 343 -26.60 -8.91 -2.66
CA GLY A 343 -26.14 -7.88 -1.73
C GLY A 343 -25.02 -8.44 -0.83
N PRO A 344 -24.58 -7.68 0.18
CA PRO A 344 -23.59 -8.18 1.13
C PRO A 344 -24.04 -9.52 1.73
N PRO A 345 -23.11 -10.44 2.06
CA PRO A 345 -23.45 -11.67 2.77
C PRO A 345 -24.27 -11.34 4.01
N ARG A 346 -25.49 -11.88 4.12
CA ARG A 346 -26.45 -11.56 5.21
C ARG A 346 -26.46 -12.61 6.34
N ASP A 347 -25.86 -13.77 6.12
CA ASP A 347 -25.90 -14.89 7.06
C ASP A 347 -24.73 -14.83 8.06
N ALA A 348 -24.99 -15.07 9.35
CA ALA A 348 -23.96 -15.23 10.38
C ALA A 348 -23.39 -16.67 10.34
N PRO A 349 -22.06 -16.85 10.50
CA PRO A 349 -21.43 -16.66 11.80
C PRO A 349 -20.08 -15.94 11.67
N PHE A 350 -20.10 -14.64 11.41
CA PHE A 350 -18.86 -13.90 11.60
C PHE A 350 -18.57 -13.75 13.09
N ARG A 351 -17.31 -13.93 13.46
CA ARG A 351 -16.83 -13.80 14.84
C ARG A 351 -16.05 -12.50 14.96
N ALA A 352 -16.22 -11.82 16.08
CA ALA A 352 -15.47 -10.61 16.38
C ALA A 352 -14.59 -10.85 17.60
N ALA A 353 -13.39 -10.28 17.59
CA ALA A 353 -12.51 -10.24 18.75
C ALA A 353 -11.89 -8.86 18.88
N LEU A 354 -11.74 -8.40 20.12
CA LEU A 354 -11.11 -7.13 20.47
C LEU A 354 -9.89 -7.43 21.34
N GLY A 355 -8.77 -6.76 21.08
CA GLY A 355 -7.57 -6.82 21.91
C GLY A 355 -6.82 -5.49 21.87
N GLU A 356 -5.84 -5.29 22.74
CA GLU A 356 -5.01 -4.07 22.77
C GLU A 356 -3.96 -4.07 21.64
N ASP A 357 -3.72 -5.23 21.04
CA ASP A 357 -3.00 -5.37 19.79
C ASP A 357 -3.57 -6.53 18.94
N GLY A 358 -3.00 -6.71 17.74
CA GLY A 358 -3.44 -7.76 16.83
C GLY A 358 -3.17 -9.18 17.34
N ALA A 359 -2.12 -9.38 18.15
CA ALA A 359 -1.78 -10.69 18.68
C ALA A 359 -2.76 -11.12 19.78
N GLU A 360 -3.10 -10.21 20.70
CA GLU A 360 -4.12 -10.42 21.74
C GLU A 360 -5.50 -10.64 21.10
N ALA A 361 -5.88 -9.81 20.12
CA ALA A 361 -7.17 -9.96 19.44
C ALA A 361 -7.26 -11.30 18.70
N MET A 362 -6.17 -11.73 18.04
CA MET A 362 -6.11 -13.03 17.37
C MET A 362 -6.14 -14.19 18.38
N ALA A 363 -5.42 -14.07 19.50
CA ALA A 363 -5.44 -15.05 20.57
C ALA A 363 -6.83 -15.19 21.20
N ALA A 364 -7.56 -14.08 21.40
CA ALA A 364 -8.95 -14.10 21.86
C ALA A 364 -9.88 -14.77 20.83
N LEU A 365 -9.69 -14.48 19.54
CA LEU A 365 -10.45 -15.10 18.45
C LEU A 365 -10.23 -16.63 18.39
N LEU A 366 -8.98 -17.09 18.55
CA LEU A 366 -8.64 -18.51 18.55
C LEU A 366 -9.08 -19.21 19.84
N GLY A 367 -8.86 -18.58 21.00
CA GLY A 367 -9.22 -19.11 22.32
C GLY A 367 -10.74 -19.26 22.52
N ALA A 368 -11.54 -18.44 21.84
CA ALA A 368 -13.00 -18.57 21.86
C ALA A 368 -13.55 -19.64 20.91
N GLN A 369 -12.69 -20.45 20.25
CA GLN A 369 -13.15 -21.57 19.42
C GLN A 369 -13.63 -22.75 20.29
N PRO A 370 -14.71 -23.45 19.87
CA PRO A 370 -15.18 -24.63 20.58
C PRO A 370 -14.07 -25.69 20.74
N GLY A 371 -13.83 -26.15 21.96
CA GLY A 371 -12.83 -27.18 22.26
C GLY A 371 -11.42 -26.66 22.58
N VAL A 372 -11.19 -25.34 22.54
CA VAL A 372 -9.93 -24.73 22.97
C VAL A 372 -10.05 -24.28 24.43
N PRO A 373 -9.23 -24.82 25.37
CA PRO A 373 -9.12 -24.29 26.73
C PRO A 373 -8.81 -22.79 26.77
N ALA A 374 -9.46 -22.04 27.65
CA ALA A 374 -9.27 -20.59 27.76
C ALA A 374 -7.81 -20.19 28.07
N GLU A 375 -7.08 -21.05 28.79
CA GLU A 375 -5.65 -20.90 29.09
C GLU A 375 -4.75 -20.93 27.84
N HIS A 376 -5.21 -21.53 26.73
CA HIS A 376 -4.47 -21.55 25.46
C HIS A 376 -4.38 -20.20 24.75
N ALA A 377 -5.27 -19.24 25.04
CA ALA A 377 -5.18 -17.89 24.48
C ALA A 377 -3.84 -17.22 24.82
N ALA A 378 -3.40 -17.29 26.08
CA ALA A 378 -2.13 -16.72 26.51
C ALA A 378 -0.91 -17.37 25.82
N TYR A 379 -0.98 -18.66 25.51
CA TYR A 379 0.07 -19.35 24.75
C TYR A 379 0.10 -18.92 23.28
N PHE A 380 -1.06 -18.71 22.65
CA PHE A 380 -1.13 -18.18 21.28
C PHE A 380 -0.60 -16.74 21.19
N GLU A 381 -0.88 -15.92 22.18
CA GLU A 381 -0.32 -14.57 22.28
C GLU A 381 1.20 -14.61 22.48
N ALA A 382 1.68 -15.48 23.38
CA ALA A 382 3.10 -15.69 23.62
C ALA A 382 3.85 -16.10 22.34
N LEU A 383 3.30 -17.05 21.58
CA LEU A 383 3.87 -17.50 20.31
C LEU A 383 3.99 -16.37 19.29
N GLN A 384 2.97 -15.53 19.16
CA GLN A 384 2.97 -14.41 18.21
C GLN A 384 4.02 -13.34 18.57
N HIS A 385 4.36 -13.22 19.85
CA HIS A 385 5.38 -12.30 20.36
C HIS A 385 6.77 -12.92 20.55
N ASP A 386 6.99 -14.17 20.15
CA ASP A 386 8.24 -14.93 20.42
C ASP A 386 8.60 -14.98 21.92
N LEU A 387 7.59 -15.12 22.79
CA LEU A 387 7.73 -15.19 24.25
C LEU A 387 7.64 -16.63 24.79
N ASP A 388 7.53 -17.63 23.91
CA ASP A 388 7.51 -19.05 24.27
C ASP A 388 8.73 -19.50 25.09
N PRO A 389 9.98 -19.00 24.91
CA PRO A 389 11.11 -19.45 25.72
C PRO A 389 10.98 -19.08 27.20
N LEU A 390 10.14 -18.09 27.55
CA LEU A 390 9.93 -17.69 28.94
C LEU A 390 9.26 -18.80 29.75
N LEU A 391 8.44 -19.64 29.10
CA LEU A 391 7.70 -20.73 29.73
C LEU A 391 8.60 -21.91 30.14
N GLU A 392 9.80 -22.01 29.55
CA GLU A 392 10.79 -23.05 29.89
C GLU A 392 11.49 -22.79 31.24
N HIS A 393 11.33 -21.59 31.81
CA HIS A 393 12.00 -21.18 33.03
C HIS A 393 11.08 -21.25 34.27
N PRO A 394 11.63 -21.54 35.48
CA PRO A 394 10.86 -21.42 36.72
C PRO A 394 10.32 -19.99 36.92
N GLY A 395 9.02 -19.88 37.22
CA GLY A 395 8.32 -18.58 37.30
C GLY A 395 8.04 -17.95 35.92
N GLY A 396 8.09 -18.75 34.86
CA GLY A 396 7.88 -18.32 33.48
C GLY A 396 6.48 -17.78 33.22
N ALA A 397 5.46 -18.34 33.87
CA ALA A 397 4.07 -17.90 33.71
C ALA A 397 3.84 -16.47 34.23
N GLU A 398 4.39 -16.12 35.39
CA GLU A 398 4.28 -14.77 35.95
C GLU A 398 5.08 -13.76 35.13
N ARG A 399 6.24 -14.16 34.61
CA ARG A 399 7.03 -13.33 33.68
C ARG A 399 6.30 -13.12 32.36
N LEU A 400 5.70 -14.16 31.80
CA LEU A 400 4.88 -14.05 30.60
C LEU A 400 3.72 -13.09 30.84
N ALA A 401 2.96 -13.26 31.93
CA ALA A 401 1.86 -12.36 32.28
C ALA A 401 2.32 -10.89 32.41
N HIS A 402 3.51 -10.65 32.98
CA HIS A 402 4.10 -9.32 33.04
C HIS A 402 4.45 -8.77 31.65
N GLU A 403 5.12 -9.55 30.81
CA GLU A 403 5.51 -9.13 29.45
C GLU A 403 4.28 -8.86 28.57
N LEU A 404 3.25 -9.71 28.60
CA LEU A 404 1.99 -9.48 27.90
C LEU A 404 1.30 -8.20 28.41
N HIS A 405 1.26 -7.99 29.74
CA HIS A 405 0.70 -6.76 30.31
C HIS A 405 1.43 -5.49 29.84
N VAL A 406 2.76 -5.51 29.79
CA VAL A 406 3.55 -4.36 29.32
C VAL A 406 3.24 -4.04 27.85
N ARG A 407 2.95 -5.05 27.01
CA ARG A 407 2.68 -4.87 25.57
C ARG A 407 1.36 -4.19 25.25
N ARG A 408 0.39 -4.25 26.17
CA ARG A 408 -0.88 -3.47 26.10
C ARG A 408 -0.65 -1.97 26.07
N PHE A 409 0.55 -1.53 26.48
CA PHE A 409 0.93 -0.14 26.42
C PHE A 409 1.99 0.11 25.35
N GLN A 410 1.89 1.26 24.69
CA GLN A 410 2.92 1.77 23.81
C GLN A 410 3.94 2.57 24.63
N PRO A 411 5.24 2.23 24.57
CA PRO A 411 6.29 3.05 25.17
C PRO A 411 6.43 4.36 24.40
N LEU A 412 6.52 5.47 25.13
CA LEU A 412 6.80 6.78 24.56
C LEU A 412 8.25 7.17 24.88
N SER A 413 9.11 7.06 23.87
CA SER A 413 10.54 7.45 23.92
C SER A 413 10.70 8.97 23.91
N ARG A 414 10.28 9.63 25.01
CA ARG A 414 10.46 11.08 25.23
C ARG A 414 11.53 11.39 26.28
N ALA A 415 12.41 10.44 26.53
CA ALA A 415 13.60 10.59 27.35
C ALA A 415 14.77 9.87 26.68
N SER A 416 15.98 10.35 26.91
CA SER A 416 17.20 9.64 26.53
C SER A 416 18.05 9.37 27.77
N GLY A 417 18.64 8.18 27.80
CA GLY A 417 19.57 7.72 28.81
C GLY A 417 20.97 7.52 28.22
N TRP A 418 21.92 7.29 29.12
CA TRP A 418 23.29 6.96 28.79
C TRP A 418 23.67 5.67 29.52
N GLU A 419 24.10 4.66 28.77
CA GLU A 419 24.56 3.41 29.34
C GLU A 419 26.02 3.13 28.97
N ILE A 420 26.70 2.35 29.79
CA ILE A 420 28.03 1.85 29.50
C ILE A 420 27.88 0.38 29.11
N ALA A 421 28.11 0.07 27.84
CA ALA A 421 27.95 -1.24 27.25
C ALA A 421 29.31 -1.81 26.82
N GLU A 422 29.44 -3.13 26.75
CA GLU A 422 30.63 -3.79 26.19
C GLU A 422 30.66 -3.62 24.66
N ARG A 423 31.85 -3.39 24.09
CA ARG A 423 32.03 -3.15 22.64
C ARG A 423 31.72 -4.38 21.80
N GLU A 424 32.09 -5.57 22.30
CA GLU A 424 31.72 -6.87 21.76
C GLU A 424 31.02 -7.65 22.88
N PRO A 425 29.70 -7.88 22.81
CA PRO A 425 29.05 -8.74 23.79
C PRO A 425 29.56 -10.16 23.59
N ALA A 426 30.23 -10.71 24.60
CA ALA A 426 30.64 -12.11 24.58
C ALA A 426 29.39 -13.01 24.40
N PRO A 427 29.45 -14.08 23.57
CA PRO A 427 28.31 -14.97 23.39
C PRO A 427 27.84 -15.51 24.74
N LEU A 428 26.53 -15.58 24.94
CA LEU A 428 25.85 -16.05 26.15
C LEU A 428 26.34 -17.45 26.55
N ARG A 429 27.45 -17.54 27.29
CA ARG A 429 27.88 -18.76 27.96
C ARG A 429 27.20 -18.85 29.31
N ALA A 430 26.68 -20.04 29.62
CA ALA A 430 26.15 -20.39 30.93
C ALA A 430 27.23 -20.13 32.00
N GLY A 431 27.01 -19.07 32.79
CA GLY A 431 27.98 -18.56 33.76
C GLY A 431 28.20 -17.06 33.55
N ARG A 432 27.33 -16.22 34.12
CA ARG A 432 27.52 -14.76 34.13
C ARG A 432 28.92 -14.44 34.68
N PRO A 433 29.82 -13.80 33.92
CA PRO A 433 31.00 -13.21 34.51
C PRO A 433 30.54 -12.16 35.54
N ALA A 434 31.25 -12.05 36.66
CA ALA A 434 30.98 -11.00 37.63
C ALA A 434 31.10 -9.64 36.91
N ARG A 435 29.97 -8.91 36.77
CA ARG A 435 29.96 -7.56 36.19
C ARG A 435 31.03 -6.74 36.91
N LYS A 436 32.04 -6.24 36.19
CA LYS A 436 33.04 -5.35 36.78
C LYS A 436 32.32 -4.14 37.37
N ALA A 437 32.54 -3.88 38.65
CA ALA A 437 31.92 -2.74 39.32
C ALA A 437 32.40 -1.43 38.67
N ILE A 438 31.46 -0.61 38.20
CA ILE A 438 31.77 0.68 37.58
C ILE A 438 32.44 1.58 38.63
N PRO A 439 33.66 2.11 38.38
CA PRO A 439 34.35 2.97 39.33
C PRO A 439 33.51 4.19 39.75
N GLY A 440 33.56 4.56 41.02
CA GLY A 440 32.72 5.64 41.57
C GLY A 440 32.92 7.01 40.89
N ILE A 441 34.10 7.26 40.31
CA ILE A 441 34.37 8.47 39.52
C ILE A 441 33.62 8.48 38.18
N VAL A 442 33.57 7.33 37.50
CA VAL A 442 32.79 7.14 36.26
C VAL A 442 31.31 7.30 36.56
N ARG A 443 30.82 6.68 37.65
CA ARG A 443 29.42 6.80 38.09
C ARG A 443 29.00 8.24 38.37
N ARG A 444 29.85 9.04 39.05
CA ARG A 444 29.55 10.47 39.31
C ARG A 444 29.54 11.31 38.03
N ALA A 445 30.46 11.03 37.10
CA ALA A 445 30.51 11.72 35.82
C ALA A 445 29.29 11.36 34.94
N LEU A 446 28.92 10.09 34.88
CA LEU A 446 27.73 9.61 34.18
C LEU A 446 26.46 10.25 34.77
N ALA A 447 26.31 10.28 36.10
CA ALA A 447 25.16 10.92 36.74
C ALA A 447 25.07 12.43 36.45
N ALA A 448 26.20 13.11 36.22
CA ALA A 448 26.20 14.51 35.80
C ALA A 448 25.74 14.67 34.35
N LEU A 449 26.21 13.81 33.44
CA LEU A 449 25.75 13.75 32.05
C LEU A 449 24.24 13.45 31.96
N GLU A 450 23.76 12.47 32.73
CA GLU A 450 22.33 12.13 32.80
C GLU A 450 21.45 13.27 33.35
N ARG A 451 21.96 14.08 34.29
CA ARG A 451 21.23 15.28 34.75
C ARG A 451 21.10 16.30 33.63
N GLN A 452 22.15 16.51 32.84
CA GLN A 452 22.13 17.43 31.71
C GLN A 452 21.19 16.92 30.61
N GLN A 453 21.27 15.62 30.28
CA GLN A 453 20.37 14.97 29.32
C GLN A 453 18.91 15.12 29.75
N ARG A 454 18.58 14.78 31.00
CA ARG A 454 17.20 14.91 31.52
C ARG A 454 16.64 16.33 31.44
N ALA A 455 17.50 17.33 31.64
CA ALA A 455 17.10 18.73 31.54
C ALA A 455 16.90 19.17 30.08
N ALA A 456 17.71 18.68 29.14
CA ALA A 456 17.47 18.88 27.71
C ALA A 456 16.16 18.19 27.26
N ASP A 457 15.95 16.94 27.65
CA ASP A 457 14.73 16.20 27.34
C ASP A 457 13.48 16.87 27.92
N ALA A 458 13.59 17.55 29.08
CA ALA A 458 12.48 18.31 29.66
C ALA A 458 12.06 19.48 28.77
N VAL A 459 13.01 20.23 28.23
CA VAL A 459 12.74 21.33 27.29
C VAL A 459 12.19 20.78 25.97
N ALA A 460 12.75 19.69 25.46
CA ALA A 460 12.25 19.04 24.24
C ALA A 460 10.79 18.56 24.41
N ARG A 461 10.44 17.96 25.55
CA ARG A 461 9.04 17.58 25.85
C ARG A 461 8.10 18.78 25.93
N GLU A 462 8.56 19.89 26.51
CA GLU A 462 7.77 21.13 26.54
C GLU A 462 7.56 21.68 25.13
N LEU A 463 8.57 21.64 24.27
CA LEU A 463 8.46 21.99 22.86
C LEU A 463 7.44 21.12 22.12
N ASP A 464 7.47 19.81 22.31
CA ASP A 464 6.47 18.90 21.72
C ASP A 464 5.06 19.27 22.19
N SER A 465 4.89 19.51 23.49
CA SER A 465 3.59 19.90 24.08
C SER A 465 3.10 21.24 23.53
N LEU A 466 3.98 22.23 23.38
CA LEU A 466 3.65 23.52 22.77
C LEU A 466 3.33 23.39 21.28
N GLY A 467 4.05 22.53 20.57
CA GLY A 467 3.78 22.21 19.17
C GLY A 467 2.39 21.62 18.98
N GLN A 468 2.00 20.67 19.85
CA GLN A 468 0.66 20.10 19.86
C GLN A 468 -0.41 21.14 20.20
N ALA A 469 -0.18 21.98 21.22
CA ALA A 469 -1.10 23.07 21.55
C ALA A 469 -1.26 24.07 20.40
N PHE A 470 -0.16 24.40 19.70
CA PHE A 470 -0.19 25.29 18.54
C PHE A 470 -0.99 24.69 17.38
N TYR A 471 -0.80 23.39 17.10
CA TYR A 471 -1.60 22.67 16.13
C TYR A 471 -3.09 22.70 16.48
N LEU A 472 -3.44 22.44 17.74
CA LEU A 472 -4.83 22.49 18.20
C LEU A 472 -5.43 23.90 18.07
N ALA A 473 -4.69 24.94 18.45
CA ALA A 473 -5.16 26.32 18.29
C ALA A 473 -5.39 26.68 16.81
N TRP A 474 -4.49 26.24 15.91
CA TRP A 474 -4.65 26.38 14.46
C TRP A 474 -5.87 25.64 13.94
N TYR A 475 -6.08 24.41 14.39
CA TYR A 475 -7.22 23.59 14.00
C TYR A 475 -8.56 24.20 14.48
N GLN A 476 -8.61 24.62 15.74
CA GLN A 476 -9.76 25.30 16.34
C GLN A 476 -10.10 26.63 15.64
N ARG A 477 -9.09 27.39 15.23
CA ARG A 477 -9.32 28.59 14.41
C ARG A 477 -9.92 28.22 13.05
N GLY A 478 -9.50 27.10 12.46
CA GLY A 478 -10.12 26.55 11.27
C GLY A 478 -11.60 26.29 11.49
N LEU A 479 -11.97 25.50 12.49
CA LEU A 479 -13.39 25.23 12.82
C LEU A 479 -14.19 26.52 13.06
N ALA A 480 -13.68 27.44 13.88
CA ALA A 480 -14.35 28.71 14.13
C ALA A 480 -14.55 29.55 12.85
N SER A 481 -13.62 29.46 11.90
CA SER A 481 -13.76 30.10 10.59
C SER A 481 -14.85 29.45 9.74
N PHE A 482 -15.03 28.13 9.85
CA PHE A 482 -16.11 27.40 9.19
C PHE A 482 -17.47 27.80 9.76
N ASP A 483 -17.57 27.88 11.09
CA ASP A 483 -18.79 28.29 11.80
C ASP A 483 -19.09 29.80 11.70
N CYS A 484 -18.25 30.56 10.99
CA CYS A 484 -18.35 32.02 10.87
C CYS A 484 -18.30 32.77 12.23
N ASP A 485 -17.66 32.19 13.26
CA ASP A 485 -17.46 32.80 14.58
C ASP A 485 -16.21 33.68 14.60
N ALA A 486 -16.39 34.96 14.26
CA ALA A 486 -15.30 35.93 14.19
C ALA A 486 -14.59 36.15 15.55
N GLU A 487 -15.30 36.05 16.68
CA GLU A 487 -14.71 36.26 18.01
C GLU A 487 -13.79 35.08 18.37
N ALA A 488 -14.26 33.85 18.13
CA ALA A 488 -13.43 32.67 18.35
C ALA A 488 -12.20 32.64 17.42
N VAL A 489 -12.34 33.07 16.15
CA VAL A 489 -11.21 33.18 15.22
C VAL A 489 -10.11 34.10 15.76
N GLU A 490 -10.45 35.30 16.23
CA GLU A 490 -9.45 36.23 16.78
C GLU A 490 -8.86 35.73 18.10
N ARG A 491 -9.67 35.08 18.96
CA ARG A 491 -9.18 34.44 20.19
C ARG A 491 -8.12 33.38 19.90
N TRP A 492 -8.38 32.48 18.96
CA TRP A 492 -7.44 31.42 18.61
C TRP A 492 -6.22 31.95 17.87
N ARG A 493 -6.37 33.01 17.05
CA ARG A 493 -5.24 33.71 16.43
C ARG A 493 -4.31 34.34 17.48
N ALA A 494 -4.87 34.95 18.53
CA ALA A 494 -4.09 35.49 19.63
C ALA A 494 -3.33 34.39 20.39
N GLU A 495 -3.98 33.26 20.68
CA GLU A 495 -3.36 32.09 21.31
C GLU A 495 -2.22 31.51 20.46
N GLU A 496 -2.41 31.38 19.15
CA GLU A 496 -1.35 30.96 18.20
C GLU A 496 -0.11 31.87 18.28
N SER A 497 -0.31 33.19 18.38
CA SER A 497 0.79 34.15 18.50
C SER A 497 1.58 33.96 19.79
N VAL A 498 0.88 33.77 20.92
CA VAL A 498 1.49 33.48 22.23
C VAL A 498 2.26 32.15 22.20
N LEU A 499 1.65 31.10 21.66
CA LEU A 499 2.27 29.78 21.53
C LEU A 499 3.51 29.83 20.63
N ARG A 500 3.45 30.56 19.50
CA ARG A 500 4.60 30.76 18.61
C ARG A 500 5.78 31.42 19.32
N ALA A 501 5.54 32.47 20.11
CA ALA A 501 6.58 33.13 20.91
C ALA A 501 7.19 32.18 21.96
N ARG A 502 6.36 31.36 22.63
CA ARG A 502 6.83 30.35 23.60
C ARG A 502 7.66 29.25 22.94
N ILE A 503 7.25 28.78 21.76
CA ILE A 503 8.01 27.79 20.97
C ILE A 503 9.38 28.35 20.59
N ALA A 504 9.44 29.60 20.11
CA ALA A 504 10.70 30.25 19.77
C ALA A 504 11.67 30.29 20.96
N LEU A 505 11.19 30.74 22.13
CA LEU A 505 11.99 30.79 23.36
C LEU A 505 12.49 29.40 23.79
N GLN A 506 11.65 28.38 23.72
CA GLN A 506 12.05 27.03 24.12
C GLN A 506 13.02 26.39 23.12
N ARG A 507 12.94 26.74 21.82
CA ARG A 507 13.93 26.31 20.81
C ARG A 507 15.31 26.89 21.12
N GLU A 508 15.39 28.16 21.52
CA GLU A 508 16.64 28.79 21.96
C GLU A 508 17.21 28.07 23.21
N ARG A 509 16.38 27.83 24.23
CA ARG A 509 16.76 27.09 25.44
C ARG A 509 17.25 25.67 25.15
N LEU A 510 16.66 25.00 24.15
CA LEU A 510 17.12 23.69 23.72
C LEU A 510 18.49 23.79 23.03
N ALA A 511 18.67 24.76 22.12
CA ALA A 511 19.93 25.00 21.41
C ALA A 511 21.10 25.39 22.34
N GLU A 512 20.83 25.97 23.51
CA GLU A 512 21.84 26.20 24.55
C GLU A 512 22.33 24.88 25.19
N ARG A 513 21.47 23.86 25.23
CA ARG A 513 21.70 22.60 25.96
C ARG A 513 22.23 21.48 25.08
N VAL A 514 21.82 21.44 23.81
CA VAL A 514 22.22 20.42 22.83
C VAL A 514 22.77 21.04 21.56
N ASP A 515 23.64 20.31 20.86
CA ASP A 515 24.10 20.69 19.53
C ASP A 515 23.10 20.28 18.42
N ALA A 516 23.49 20.51 17.16
CA ALA A 516 22.66 20.18 16.01
C ALA A 516 22.39 18.66 15.86
N GLN A 517 23.18 17.81 16.52
CA GLN A 517 23.02 16.36 16.54
C GLN A 517 22.20 15.90 17.77
N GLY A 518 21.65 16.84 18.55
CA GLY A 518 20.88 16.55 19.76
C GLY A 518 21.75 16.02 20.91
N MET A 519 23.06 16.27 20.88
CA MET A 519 24.01 15.81 21.90
C MET A 519 24.19 16.90 22.98
N PRO A 520 24.28 16.54 24.27
CA PRO A 520 24.51 17.52 25.33
C PRO A 520 25.78 18.34 25.10
N ARG A 521 25.68 19.67 25.10
CA ARG A 521 26.82 20.56 24.90
C ARG A 521 27.76 20.58 26.10
N GLY A 522 29.06 20.75 25.83
CA GLY A 522 30.09 21.01 26.83
C GLY A 522 30.88 19.77 27.28
N ARG A 523 31.75 19.98 28.28
CA ARG A 523 32.74 19.01 28.77
C ARG A 523 32.21 17.71 29.42
N PRO A 524 30.97 17.60 29.94
CA PRO A 524 30.53 16.37 30.62
C PRO A 524 30.56 15.11 29.76
N LEU A 525 30.13 15.19 28.49
CA LEU A 525 30.13 14.04 27.58
C LEU A 525 31.56 13.56 27.28
N GLU A 526 32.44 14.49 26.92
CA GLU A 526 33.86 14.22 26.66
C GLU A 526 34.55 13.62 27.89
N ARG A 527 34.23 14.14 29.08
CA ARG A 527 34.77 13.65 30.34
C ARG A 527 34.36 12.21 30.63
N VAL A 528 33.10 11.84 30.38
CA VAL A 528 32.65 10.45 30.56
C VAL A 528 33.32 9.53 29.54
N ARG A 529 33.41 9.94 28.27
CA ARG A 529 34.12 9.17 27.23
C ARG A 529 35.57 8.89 27.60
N ALA A 530 36.31 9.91 28.02
CA ALA A 530 37.69 9.77 28.45
C ALA A 530 37.85 8.87 29.70
N LEU A 531 36.92 8.96 30.66
CA LEU A 531 36.94 8.12 31.85
C LEU A 531 36.60 6.65 31.54
N VAL A 532 35.66 6.39 30.63
CA VAL A 532 35.32 5.04 30.18
C VAL A 532 36.49 4.41 29.44
N GLU A 533 37.11 5.14 28.52
CA GLU A 533 38.28 4.66 27.76
C GLU A 533 39.47 4.33 28.66
N CYS A 534 39.73 5.16 29.68
CA CYS A 534 40.84 4.97 30.60
C CYS A 534 40.62 3.87 31.66
N LEU A 535 39.41 3.78 32.23
CA LEU A 535 39.13 2.95 33.42
C LEU A 535 38.33 1.67 33.11
N LEU A 536 37.68 1.59 31.95
CA LEU A 536 36.86 0.47 31.51
C LEU A 536 37.20 0.08 30.06
N PRO A 537 38.43 -0.41 29.79
CA PRO A 537 38.82 -0.83 28.46
C PRO A 537 37.88 -1.94 27.95
N GLY A 538 37.46 -1.83 26.69
CA GLY A 538 36.48 -2.74 26.07
C GLY A 538 35.01 -2.36 26.33
N HIS A 539 34.73 -1.27 27.05
CA HIS A 539 33.39 -0.71 27.19
C HIS A 539 33.28 0.60 26.40
N GLU A 540 32.06 0.94 25.99
CA GLU A 540 31.74 2.20 25.34
C GLU A 540 30.47 2.83 25.92
N LEU A 541 30.40 4.15 25.81
CA LEU A 541 29.25 4.93 26.24
C LEU A 541 28.23 4.98 25.09
N ARG A 542 27.05 4.39 25.28
CA ARG A 542 25.95 4.39 24.32
C ARG A 542 24.82 5.28 24.81
N ARG A 543 24.19 5.99 23.88
CA ARG A 543 22.91 6.66 24.12
C ARG A 543 21.81 5.63 23.90
N VAL A 544 20.86 5.59 24.83
CA VAL A 544 19.69 4.70 24.75
C VAL A 544 18.42 5.50 24.89
N ASP A 545 17.36 5.07 24.22
CA ASP A 545 16.05 5.67 24.41
C ASP A 545 15.49 5.27 25.78
N GLY A 546 15.17 6.27 26.58
CA GLY A 546 14.54 6.09 27.87
C GLY A 546 13.05 5.91 27.70
N VAL A 547 12.56 4.71 27.98
CA VAL A 547 11.12 4.44 28.11
C VAL A 547 10.67 4.89 29.50
N ARG A 548 10.20 6.13 29.62
CA ARG A 548 9.71 6.68 30.89
C ARG A 548 8.18 6.75 30.97
N PHE A 549 7.53 6.86 29.82
CA PHE A 549 6.09 7.05 29.73
C PHE A 549 5.49 5.94 28.88
N HIS A 550 4.27 5.56 29.23
CA HIS A 550 3.50 4.56 28.54
C HIS A 550 2.12 5.17 28.27
N ARG A 551 1.56 4.91 27.10
CA ARG A 551 0.15 5.20 26.81
C ARG A 551 -0.55 3.91 26.40
N PRO A 552 -1.85 3.74 26.68
CA PRO A 552 -2.61 2.62 26.13
C PRO A 552 -2.57 2.64 24.60
N ARG A 553 -2.69 1.47 23.98
CA ARG A 553 -2.81 1.35 22.52
C ARG A 553 -4.26 1.57 22.09
N ASP A 554 -4.46 1.95 20.84
CA ASP A 554 -5.78 1.84 20.24
C ASP A 554 -6.14 0.35 20.11
N PRO A 555 -7.32 -0.07 20.56
CA PRO A 555 -7.71 -1.47 20.49
C PRO A 555 -7.86 -1.92 19.04
N VAL A 556 -7.51 -3.17 18.77
CA VAL A 556 -7.63 -3.84 17.48
C VAL A 556 -8.89 -4.68 17.46
N LEU A 557 -9.75 -4.44 16.47
CA LEU A 557 -10.91 -5.26 16.17
C LEU A 557 -10.58 -6.22 15.03
N LEU A 558 -10.81 -7.51 15.25
CA LEU A 558 -10.76 -8.55 14.22
C LEU A 558 -12.17 -9.04 13.91
N LEU A 559 -12.47 -9.20 12.62
CA LEU A 559 -13.68 -9.82 12.10
C LEU A 559 -13.29 -11.05 11.29
N ALA A 560 -13.91 -12.18 11.61
CA ALA A 560 -13.55 -13.48 11.05
C ALA A 560 -14.76 -14.17 10.42
N GLY A 561 -14.54 -14.90 9.33
CA GLY A 561 -15.55 -15.69 8.63
C GLY A 561 -15.50 -15.49 7.12
N ALA A 562 -16.26 -16.28 6.35
CA ALA A 562 -16.21 -16.26 4.88
C ALA A 562 -16.49 -14.88 4.25
N ALA A 563 -17.27 -14.03 4.92
CA ALA A 563 -17.51 -12.65 4.49
C ALA A 563 -16.28 -11.73 4.63
N PHE A 564 -15.26 -12.14 5.38
CA PHE A 564 -14.00 -11.44 5.60
C PHE A 564 -12.82 -12.23 5.00
N ALA A 565 -13.09 -13.16 4.09
CA ALA A 565 -12.05 -13.77 3.28
C ALA A 565 -11.35 -12.68 2.45
N ASP A 566 -10.04 -12.77 2.32
CA ASP A 566 -9.28 -11.87 1.44
C ASP A 566 -9.69 -12.15 -0.01
N PRO A 567 -10.29 -11.19 -0.73
CA PRO A 567 -10.70 -11.38 -2.11
C PRO A 567 -9.51 -11.53 -3.08
N GLY A 568 -8.27 -11.35 -2.62
CA GLY A 568 -7.06 -11.46 -3.45
C GLY A 568 -7.04 -10.41 -4.56
N ARG A 569 -7.61 -9.24 -4.27
CA ARG A 569 -7.84 -8.16 -5.24
C ARG A 569 -6.67 -7.18 -5.33
N HIS A 570 -6.00 -6.96 -4.21
CA HIS A 570 -4.89 -6.02 -4.04
C HIS A 570 -3.76 -6.73 -3.28
N GLY A 571 -2.50 -6.40 -3.56
CA GLY A 571 -1.32 -6.90 -2.84
C GLY A 571 -1.01 -8.39 -3.05
N THR A 572 -1.67 -9.04 -4.00
CA THR A 572 -1.58 -10.49 -4.24
C THR A 572 -1.55 -10.82 -5.74
N ASP A 573 -1.08 -9.92 -6.59
CA ASP A 573 -1.05 -10.13 -8.04
C ASP A 573 -0.18 -11.34 -8.44
N GLY A 574 0.87 -11.59 -7.67
CA GLY A 574 1.76 -12.74 -7.84
C GLY A 574 1.22 -14.09 -7.36
N ARG A 575 -0.01 -14.16 -6.81
CA ARG A 575 -0.57 -15.37 -6.17
C ARG A 575 -0.64 -16.62 -7.07
N HIS A 576 -0.63 -16.44 -8.38
CA HIS A 576 -0.71 -17.53 -9.36
C HIS A 576 0.67 -18.09 -9.75
N ARG A 577 1.74 -17.63 -9.08
CA ARG A 577 3.12 -18.09 -9.31
C ARG A 577 3.85 -18.32 -7.99
N ALA A 578 4.67 -19.37 -7.97
CA ALA A 578 5.48 -19.74 -6.81
C ALA A 578 6.52 -18.66 -6.42
N ASP A 579 6.97 -17.83 -7.37
CA ASP A 579 7.92 -16.74 -7.11
C ASP A 579 7.24 -15.45 -6.62
N GLY A 580 5.91 -15.43 -6.47
CA GLY A 580 5.16 -14.28 -5.98
C GLY A 580 5.20 -13.06 -6.91
N ARG A 581 5.58 -13.23 -8.19
CA ARG A 581 5.64 -12.14 -9.18
C ARG A 581 4.52 -12.24 -10.21
N LEU A 582 4.07 -11.10 -10.72
CA LEU A 582 3.04 -11.03 -11.76
C LEU A 582 3.63 -11.36 -13.14
N HIS A 583 3.01 -12.30 -13.86
CA HIS A 583 3.42 -12.66 -15.22
C HIS A 583 2.92 -11.66 -16.27
N CYS A 584 3.86 -10.98 -16.91
CA CYS A 584 3.63 -10.05 -18.01
C CYS A 584 4.13 -10.64 -19.34
N ARG A 585 3.56 -10.16 -20.45
CA ARG A 585 3.91 -10.60 -21.82
C ARG A 585 4.00 -9.41 -22.77
N THR A 586 4.44 -9.62 -24.00
CA THR A 586 4.47 -8.55 -25.01
C THR A 586 3.23 -8.57 -25.89
N SER A 587 2.90 -7.42 -26.47
CA SER A 587 1.81 -7.29 -27.44
C SER A 587 2.00 -8.10 -28.74
N THR A 588 3.20 -8.65 -28.96
CA THR A 588 3.52 -9.57 -30.06
C THR A 588 3.21 -11.03 -29.74
N ARG A 589 2.92 -11.37 -28.48
CA ARG A 589 2.64 -12.73 -27.99
C ARG A 589 1.21 -12.80 -27.47
N LEU A 590 0.25 -12.66 -28.38
CA LEU A 590 -1.17 -12.89 -28.08
C LEU A 590 -1.50 -14.38 -28.26
N ALA A 591 -2.50 -14.90 -27.53
CA ALA A 591 -2.96 -16.27 -27.72
C ALA A 591 -3.50 -16.45 -29.14
N GLU A 592 -2.70 -17.09 -29.99
CA GLU A 592 -3.09 -17.50 -31.33
C GLU A 592 -3.89 -18.81 -31.25
N GLY A 593 -5.08 -18.79 -31.85
CA GLY A 593 -5.96 -19.94 -32.00
C GLY A 593 -6.70 -19.83 -33.33
N GLY A 594 -7.44 -20.88 -33.71
CA GLY A 594 -8.20 -20.95 -34.97
C GLY A 594 -9.07 -19.71 -35.26
N PRO A 595 -9.53 -19.54 -36.52
CA PRO A 595 -10.25 -18.34 -36.94
C PRO A 595 -11.42 -18.06 -35.99
N ALA A 596 -11.58 -16.79 -35.58
CA ALA A 596 -12.75 -16.40 -34.80
C ALA A 596 -14.02 -16.66 -35.63
N ALA A 597 -15.17 -16.84 -34.98
CA ALA A 597 -16.40 -17.08 -35.73
C ALA A 597 -16.67 -15.88 -36.66
N ALA A 598 -17.31 -16.11 -37.82
CA ALA A 598 -17.55 -15.05 -38.80
C ALA A 598 -18.27 -13.81 -38.22
N LYS A 599 -19.11 -14.01 -37.20
CA LYS A 599 -19.77 -12.92 -36.46
C LYS A 599 -18.77 -12.08 -35.64
N ASP A 600 -17.75 -12.68 -35.05
CA ASP A 600 -16.74 -11.96 -34.28
C ASP A 600 -15.80 -11.19 -35.18
N GLU A 601 -15.37 -11.77 -36.31
CA GLU A 601 -14.56 -11.03 -37.27
C GLU A 601 -15.35 -9.86 -37.88
N ALA A 602 -16.68 -9.95 -37.99
CA ALA A 602 -17.50 -8.79 -38.35
C ALA A 602 -17.48 -7.71 -37.25
N VAL A 603 -17.55 -8.09 -35.98
CA VAL A 603 -17.48 -7.15 -34.84
C VAL A 603 -16.09 -6.53 -34.71
N ILE A 604 -15.04 -7.33 -34.81
CA ILE A 604 -13.64 -6.89 -34.81
C ILE A 604 -13.38 -6.00 -36.03
N GLY A 605 -13.90 -6.36 -37.20
CA GLY A 605 -13.83 -5.57 -38.41
C GLY A 605 -14.55 -4.23 -38.29
N ALA A 606 -15.73 -4.19 -37.67
CA ALA A 606 -16.44 -2.95 -37.38
C ALA A 606 -15.63 -2.03 -36.45
N MET A 607 -15.00 -2.59 -35.42
CA MET A 607 -14.11 -1.83 -34.53
C MET A 607 -12.83 -1.38 -35.22
N ALA A 608 -12.18 -2.24 -36.00
CA ALA A 608 -11.01 -1.87 -36.79
C ALA A 608 -11.34 -0.78 -37.82
N GLY A 609 -12.57 -0.79 -38.35
CA GLY A 609 -13.13 0.23 -39.23
C GLY A 609 -13.30 1.61 -38.60
N LEU A 610 -13.22 1.74 -37.27
CA LEU A 610 -13.20 3.03 -36.57
C LEU A 610 -11.83 3.75 -36.64
N ASP A 611 -10.84 3.16 -37.31
CA ASP A 611 -9.46 3.64 -37.39
C ASP A 611 -8.89 4.00 -36.00
N LEU A 612 -8.88 2.98 -35.13
CA LEU A 612 -8.47 3.09 -33.72
C LEU A 612 -7.11 3.79 -33.56
N GLN A 613 -6.16 3.51 -34.48
CA GLN A 613 -4.83 4.11 -34.45
C GLN A 613 -4.84 5.61 -34.73
N ARG A 614 -5.59 6.08 -35.74
CA ARG A 614 -5.71 7.53 -36.00
C ARG A 614 -6.38 8.28 -34.85
N ARG A 615 -7.19 7.60 -34.05
CA ARG A 615 -7.81 8.17 -32.86
C ARG A 615 -6.87 8.23 -31.65
N GLY A 616 -5.71 7.57 -31.69
CA GLY A 616 -4.75 7.53 -30.57
C GLY A 616 -4.85 6.29 -29.68
N ILE A 617 -5.62 5.27 -30.10
CA ILE A 617 -5.75 4.01 -29.37
C ILE A 617 -4.55 3.09 -29.70
N PRO A 618 -3.95 2.42 -28.71
CA PRO A 618 -2.84 1.51 -28.93
C PRO A 618 -3.15 0.42 -29.97
N ALA A 619 -2.21 0.20 -30.90
CA ALA A 619 -2.33 -0.81 -31.95
C ALA A 619 -2.71 -2.23 -31.48
N PRO A 620 -2.27 -2.71 -30.28
CA PRO A 620 -2.64 -4.04 -29.79
C PRO A 620 -4.13 -4.23 -29.43
N ALA A 621 -4.92 -3.15 -29.33
CA ALA A 621 -6.30 -3.20 -28.81
C ALA A 621 -7.21 -4.18 -29.57
N ALA A 622 -7.16 -4.18 -30.90
CA ALA A 622 -7.97 -5.10 -31.72
C ALA A 622 -7.56 -6.57 -31.53
N GLY A 623 -6.26 -6.83 -31.36
CA GLY A 623 -5.74 -8.18 -31.07
C GLY A 623 -6.20 -8.69 -29.71
N LEU A 624 -6.15 -7.84 -28.69
CA LEU A 624 -6.62 -8.15 -27.33
C LEU A 624 -8.13 -8.39 -27.28
N LEU A 625 -8.93 -7.63 -28.04
CA LEU A 625 -10.36 -7.89 -28.16
C LEU A 625 -10.63 -9.28 -28.77
N ARG A 626 -9.92 -9.62 -29.85
CA ARG A 626 -10.06 -10.94 -30.49
C ARG A 626 -9.72 -12.05 -29.49
N GLU A 627 -8.65 -11.90 -28.72
CA GLU A 627 -8.28 -12.84 -27.67
C GLU A 627 -9.36 -12.93 -26.58
N ALA A 628 -9.88 -11.79 -26.10
CA ALA A 628 -10.92 -11.74 -25.08
C ALA A 628 -12.22 -12.43 -25.52
N MET A 629 -12.65 -12.23 -26.76
CA MET A 629 -13.83 -12.90 -27.32
C MET A 629 -13.67 -14.43 -27.37
N ARG A 630 -12.46 -14.93 -27.60
CA ARG A 630 -12.18 -16.37 -27.55
C ARG A 630 -12.23 -16.90 -26.12
N ILE A 631 -11.58 -16.21 -25.18
CA ILE A 631 -11.56 -16.62 -23.76
C ILE A 631 -12.98 -16.65 -23.20
N ALA A 632 -13.79 -15.65 -23.52
CA ALA A 632 -15.19 -15.55 -23.12
C ALA A 632 -16.04 -16.75 -23.58
N ARG A 633 -15.72 -17.35 -24.73
CA ARG A 633 -16.47 -18.48 -25.31
C ARG A 633 -15.98 -19.85 -24.91
N ALA A 634 -14.73 -19.95 -24.48
CA ALA A 634 -14.18 -21.21 -24.03
C ALA A 634 -14.90 -21.60 -22.73
N ASP A 635 -15.86 -22.53 -22.82
CA ASP A 635 -16.48 -23.23 -21.69
C ASP A 635 -15.44 -24.08 -20.94
N GLY A 636 -14.41 -23.44 -20.38
CA GLY A 636 -13.36 -24.04 -19.56
C GLY A 636 -12.10 -24.52 -20.28
N THR A 637 -11.95 -24.31 -21.60
CA THR A 637 -10.82 -24.89 -22.37
C THR A 637 -9.60 -23.98 -22.55
N VAL A 638 -9.73 -22.66 -22.36
CA VAL A 638 -8.55 -21.79 -22.17
C VAL A 638 -8.34 -21.71 -20.67
N VAL A 639 -7.49 -22.60 -20.14
CA VAL A 639 -7.03 -22.53 -18.75
C VAL A 639 -6.04 -21.36 -18.70
N PRO A 640 -6.39 -20.20 -18.09
CA PRO A 640 -5.38 -19.20 -17.81
C PRO A 640 -4.33 -19.83 -16.88
N ARG A 641 -3.08 -19.38 -17.00
CA ARG A 641 -1.96 -19.98 -16.27
C ARG A 641 -2.26 -20.06 -14.76
N ALA A 642 -2.52 -21.27 -14.27
CA ALA A 642 -2.49 -21.64 -12.87
C ALA A 642 -1.31 -22.60 -12.71
N ASP A 643 -0.18 -22.10 -12.23
CA ASP A 643 0.93 -22.99 -11.90
C ASP A 643 0.50 -23.79 -10.66
N ALA A 644 0.32 -25.10 -10.83
CA ALA A 644 -0.19 -25.99 -9.79
C ALA A 644 0.76 -26.07 -8.59
N THR A 645 0.30 -25.63 -7.42
CA THR A 645 0.41 -26.36 -6.14
C THR A 645 -0.41 -25.65 -5.04
N ASP A 646 -1.25 -26.45 -4.39
CA ASP A 646 -2.00 -26.29 -3.14
C ASP A 646 -3.17 -25.30 -2.95
N ALA A 647 -4.14 -25.82 -2.20
CA ALA A 647 -5.53 -25.40 -2.10
C ALA A 647 -5.79 -24.38 -0.96
N GLY A 648 -6.62 -23.38 -1.26
CA GLY A 648 -7.26 -22.44 -0.33
C GLY A 648 -8.55 -21.86 -0.96
N PRO A 649 -9.53 -21.38 -0.19
CA PRO A 649 -10.94 -21.66 -0.47
C PRO A 649 -11.57 -20.80 -1.60
N SER A 650 -12.00 -21.53 -2.64
CA SER A 650 -13.31 -21.52 -3.30
C SER A 650 -13.88 -20.21 -3.87
N ASN A 651 -13.50 -19.93 -5.12
CA ASN A 651 -14.46 -19.73 -6.22
C ASN A 651 -14.28 -20.89 -7.22
N ALA A 652 -15.13 -21.91 -7.14
CA ALA A 652 -14.99 -23.17 -7.88
C ALA A 652 -15.14 -23.02 -9.41
N PRO A 653 -14.27 -23.67 -10.24
CA PRO A 653 -14.53 -23.94 -11.65
C PRO A 653 -15.13 -25.35 -11.87
N PRO A 654 -15.74 -25.63 -13.05
CA PRO A 654 -16.33 -26.93 -13.34
C PRO A 654 -15.28 -28.03 -13.57
N ALA A 655 -15.73 -29.28 -13.45
CA ALA A 655 -14.93 -30.49 -13.36
C ALA A 655 -14.00 -30.79 -14.56
N GLY A 656 -12.78 -31.22 -14.22
CA GLY A 656 -11.99 -32.30 -14.82
C GLY A 656 -11.87 -32.39 -16.34
N GLY A 657 -10.77 -31.87 -16.89
CA GLY A 657 -10.25 -32.23 -18.21
C GLY A 657 -8.72 -32.26 -18.20
N SER A 658 -8.13 -33.44 -18.10
CA SER A 658 -6.68 -33.65 -18.18
C SER A 658 -6.20 -33.51 -19.63
N GLY A 659 -5.72 -32.33 -20.00
CA GLY A 659 -5.04 -32.08 -21.26
C GLY A 659 -3.56 -31.79 -21.04
N THR A 660 -2.68 -32.72 -21.39
CA THR A 660 -1.23 -32.53 -21.49
C THR A 660 -0.93 -31.56 -22.64
N GLY A 661 -0.78 -30.27 -22.33
CA GLY A 661 -0.37 -29.24 -23.29
C GLY A 661 1.14 -29.25 -23.56
N ALA A 662 1.53 -29.05 -24.81
CA ALA A 662 2.92 -28.99 -25.27
C ALA A 662 3.69 -27.78 -24.66
N PRO A 663 5.00 -27.94 -24.36
CA PRO A 663 5.86 -26.86 -23.87
C PRO A 663 6.01 -25.80 -24.96
N GLY A 664 5.37 -24.64 -24.76
CA GLY A 664 5.31 -23.55 -25.73
C GLY A 664 3.96 -22.84 -25.79
N SER A 665 2.87 -23.51 -25.40
CA SER A 665 1.53 -22.91 -25.31
C SER A 665 1.32 -22.04 -24.06
N ALA A 666 2.10 -22.29 -23.00
CA ALA A 666 1.96 -21.64 -21.70
C ALA A 666 2.37 -20.17 -21.65
N ASP A 667 3.24 -19.71 -22.57
CA ASP A 667 3.74 -18.32 -22.61
C ASP A 667 2.81 -17.37 -23.38
N LEU A 668 1.77 -17.89 -24.02
CA LEU A 668 0.82 -17.14 -24.85
C LEU A 668 -0.48 -16.79 -24.11
N ALA A 669 -0.85 -17.57 -23.09
CA ALA A 669 -2.06 -17.35 -22.31
C ALA A 669 -1.88 -16.15 -21.36
N PRO A 670 -2.93 -15.32 -21.15
CA PRO A 670 -2.89 -14.29 -20.12
C PRO A 670 -2.79 -14.93 -18.73
N ALA A 671 -2.20 -14.18 -17.79
CA ALA A 671 -2.24 -14.56 -16.38
C ALA A 671 -3.68 -14.67 -15.89
N ALA A 672 -3.96 -15.56 -14.93
CA ALA A 672 -5.31 -15.78 -14.41
C ALA A 672 -5.97 -14.50 -13.86
N ILE A 673 -5.19 -13.60 -13.27
CA ILE A 673 -5.70 -12.31 -12.80
C ILE A 673 -6.26 -11.41 -13.91
N ALA A 674 -5.79 -11.54 -15.16
CA ALA A 674 -6.30 -10.76 -16.29
C ALA A 674 -7.70 -11.21 -16.75
N CYS A 675 -8.22 -12.32 -16.24
CA CYS A 675 -9.49 -12.92 -16.68
C CYS A 675 -10.36 -13.27 -15.46
N THR A 676 -11.27 -12.36 -15.12
CA THR A 676 -12.21 -12.52 -14.00
C THR A 676 -13.53 -13.06 -14.50
N ARG A 677 -14.03 -14.13 -13.88
CA ARG A 677 -15.38 -14.65 -14.16
C ARG A 677 -16.37 -14.08 -13.15
N TRP A 678 -17.45 -13.50 -13.66
CA TRP A 678 -18.50 -12.93 -12.81
C TRP A 678 -19.34 -14.06 -12.20
N CYS A 679 -19.35 -14.17 -10.88
CA CYS A 679 -20.12 -15.17 -10.12
C CYS A 679 -21.26 -14.54 -9.29
N GLY A 680 -21.54 -13.26 -9.51
CA GLY A 680 -22.43 -12.44 -8.70
C GLY A 680 -21.78 -11.11 -8.37
N ASN A 681 -22.53 -10.22 -7.72
CA ASN A 681 -21.96 -8.98 -7.23
C ASN A 681 -20.85 -9.27 -6.20
N PRO A 682 -19.63 -8.72 -6.36
CA PRO A 682 -18.53 -8.98 -5.45
C PRO A 682 -18.80 -8.35 -4.08
N TRP A 683 -18.33 -9.02 -3.03
CA TRP A 683 -18.31 -8.48 -1.66
C TRP A 683 -16.87 -8.17 -1.26
N LEU A 684 -16.60 -6.88 -1.00
CA LEU A 684 -15.28 -6.38 -0.65
C LEU A 684 -15.37 -5.58 0.66
N PRO A 685 -15.12 -6.21 1.82
CA PRO A 685 -15.18 -5.56 3.13
C PRO A 685 -13.97 -4.64 3.36
N LEU A 686 -13.93 -3.50 2.66
CA LEU A 686 -12.80 -2.57 2.66
C LEU A 686 -12.84 -1.59 3.84
N LEU A 687 -14.00 -1.01 4.13
CA LEU A 687 -14.17 0.05 5.14
C LEU A 687 -15.09 -0.41 6.27
N LEU A 688 -14.68 -0.12 7.51
CA LEU A 688 -15.45 -0.36 8.73
C LEU A 688 -15.79 0.98 9.39
N GLN A 689 -17.07 1.31 9.50
CA GLN A 689 -17.52 2.37 10.42
C GLN A 689 -17.77 1.76 11.80
N TRP A 690 -17.24 2.39 12.84
CA TRP A 690 -17.39 1.94 14.22
C TRP A 690 -17.92 3.07 15.10
N ARG A 691 -18.64 2.68 16.15
CA ARG A 691 -19.15 3.58 17.20
C ARG A 691 -18.87 2.95 18.56
N VAL A 692 -18.13 3.65 19.40
CA VAL A 692 -17.82 3.25 20.78
C VAL A 692 -18.51 4.21 21.73
N SER A 693 -19.36 3.66 22.58
CA SER A 693 -19.97 4.37 23.70
C SER A 693 -19.16 4.15 24.95
N TRP A 694 -18.59 5.21 25.50
CA TRP A 694 -17.87 5.17 26.77
C TRP A 694 -18.65 5.94 27.83
N SER A 695 -18.77 5.39 29.03
CA SER A 695 -19.37 6.11 30.14
C SER A 695 -18.48 6.05 31.38
N GLU A 696 -18.50 7.13 32.14
CA GLU A 696 -17.61 7.32 33.29
C GLU A 696 -17.90 6.35 34.44
N LEU A 697 -19.12 5.79 34.49
CA LEU A 697 -19.67 5.10 35.66
C LEU A 697 -20.47 3.83 35.34
N ALA A 698 -20.60 3.41 34.07
CA ALA A 698 -21.32 2.15 33.77
C ALA A 698 -20.38 0.94 33.87
N GLY A 699 -20.22 0.45 35.09
CA GLY A 699 -19.82 -0.92 35.35
C GLY A 699 -20.74 -1.46 36.44
N ALA A 700 -21.52 -2.50 36.14
CA ALA A 700 -22.41 -3.16 37.11
C ALA A 700 -21.60 -3.99 38.15
N GLY A 701 -20.71 -3.33 38.89
CA GLY A 701 -19.88 -3.94 39.94
C GLY A 701 -19.89 -3.11 41.23
N GLU A 702 -19.39 -3.70 42.32
CA GLU A 702 -19.41 -3.18 43.71
C GLU A 702 -18.80 -1.77 43.90
N GLY A 703 -18.18 -1.17 42.87
CA GLY A 703 -17.59 0.18 42.91
C GLY A 703 -18.47 1.31 42.34
N ALA A 704 -19.58 1.02 41.64
CA ALA A 704 -20.41 2.05 41.01
C ALA A 704 -21.14 2.94 42.03
N GLU A 705 -21.59 2.35 43.15
CA GLU A 705 -22.22 3.09 44.25
C GLU A 705 -21.21 4.01 44.98
N ALA A 706 -19.95 3.58 45.10
CA ALA A 706 -18.90 4.35 45.77
C ALA A 706 -18.49 5.62 44.99
N LEU A 707 -18.73 5.63 43.68
CA LEU A 707 -18.44 6.76 42.79
C LEU A 707 -19.68 7.62 42.47
N ALA A 708 -20.83 7.32 43.08
CA ALA A 708 -22.03 8.16 42.95
C ALA A 708 -21.76 9.57 43.48
N GLY A 709 -22.02 10.60 42.65
CA GLY A 709 -21.76 12.00 42.98
C GLY A 709 -20.30 12.45 42.75
N TRP A 710 -19.46 11.60 42.16
CA TRP A 710 -18.14 11.96 41.66
C TRP A 710 -18.18 12.08 40.14
N ARG A 711 -17.56 13.13 39.60
CA ARG A 711 -17.31 13.30 38.16
C ARG A 711 -15.82 13.48 37.93
N LEU A 712 -15.34 13.15 36.73
CA LEU A 712 -13.98 13.57 36.35
C LEU A 712 -13.90 15.11 36.37
N ASP A 713 -12.78 15.63 36.85
CA ASP A 713 -12.52 17.07 36.81
C ASP A 713 -12.35 17.56 35.37
N ALA A 714 -12.35 18.88 35.18
CA ALA A 714 -12.20 19.51 33.86
C ALA A 714 -10.83 19.26 33.20
N ARG A 715 -9.92 18.52 33.83
CA ARG A 715 -8.62 18.09 33.29
C ARG A 715 -8.55 16.58 33.03
N GLY A 716 -9.58 15.83 33.41
CA GLY A 716 -9.72 14.40 33.14
C GLY A 716 -8.69 13.55 33.88
N ASN A 717 -8.01 14.10 34.88
CA ASN A 717 -6.94 13.44 35.63
C ASN A 717 -7.20 13.33 37.13
N GLY A 718 -8.35 13.82 37.59
CA GLY A 718 -8.85 13.68 38.94
C GLY A 718 -10.36 13.51 38.97
N PHE A 719 -10.90 13.16 40.14
CA PHE A 719 -12.34 13.16 40.37
C PHE A 719 -12.70 14.31 41.31
N GLU A 720 -13.75 15.05 40.98
CA GLU A 720 -14.36 16.05 41.83
C GLU A 720 -15.77 15.65 42.22
N ARG A 721 -16.14 15.93 43.46
CA ARG A 721 -17.49 15.67 43.96
C ARG A 721 -18.42 16.77 43.44
N SER A 722 -19.46 16.38 42.69
CA SER A 722 -20.47 17.32 42.20
C SER A 722 -21.86 16.82 42.53
N VAL A 723 -22.67 17.72 43.09
CA VAL A 723 -24.09 17.46 43.41
C VAL A 723 -24.95 17.36 42.13
N GLU A 724 -24.42 17.87 41.02
CA GLU A 724 -25.02 17.82 39.67
C GLU A 724 -24.39 16.72 38.80
N ALA A 725 -23.52 15.87 39.35
CA ALA A 725 -22.93 14.77 38.60
C ALA A 725 -24.04 13.81 38.14
N VAL A 726 -24.40 13.87 36.86
CA VAL A 726 -25.28 12.88 36.23
C VAL A 726 -24.45 11.61 36.04
N PRO A 727 -24.79 10.50 36.73
CA PRO A 727 -24.11 9.23 36.52
C PRO A 727 -24.27 8.80 35.06
N GLY A 728 -23.19 8.37 34.43
CA GLY A 728 -23.26 7.74 33.12
C GLY A 728 -23.44 8.69 31.94
N ARG A 729 -22.86 9.91 31.97
CA ARG A 729 -22.69 10.71 30.75
C ARG A 729 -21.97 9.85 29.71
N GLU A 730 -22.69 9.53 28.64
CA GLU A 730 -22.19 8.72 27.54
C GLU A 730 -21.43 9.62 26.58
N HIS A 731 -20.15 9.31 26.39
CA HIS A 731 -19.31 9.89 25.37
C HIS A 731 -19.27 8.92 24.20
N VAL A 732 -19.88 9.32 23.10
CA VAL A 732 -19.84 8.55 21.85
C VAL A 732 -18.62 8.97 21.06
N PHE A 733 -17.89 7.98 20.57
CA PHE A 733 -16.76 8.11 19.65
C PHE A 733 -17.08 7.33 18.38
N THR A 734 -16.76 7.90 17.23
CA THR A 734 -17.01 7.28 15.94
C THR A 734 -15.79 7.42 15.05
N GLY A 735 -15.60 6.46 14.15
CA GLY A 735 -14.54 6.53 13.16
C GLY A 735 -14.80 5.58 11.99
N THR A 736 -13.99 5.75 10.95
CA THR A 736 -13.93 4.84 9.81
C THR A 736 -12.52 4.27 9.72
N SER A 737 -12.38 2.96 9.68
CA SER A 737 -11.09 2.27 9.59
C SER A 737 -11.01 1.44 8.30
N LEU A 738 -9.83 1.42 7.66
CA LEU A 738 -9.53 0.54 6.54
C LEU A 738 -9.22 -0.87 7.05
N MET A 739 -10.00 -1.85 6.63
CA MET A 739 -9.81 -3.25 7.01
C MET A 739 -8.66 -3.87 6.23
N THR A 740 -7.80 -4.63 6.91
CA THR A 740 -6.64 -5.30 6.28
C THR A 740 -6.46 -6.74 6.78
N PRO A 741 -5.86 -7.64 5.99
CA PRO A 741 -5.48 -8.98 6.44
C PRO A 741 -4.18 -9.00 7.26
N GLY A 742 -3.62 -7.84 7.63
CA GLY A 742 -2.26 -7.72 8.16
C GLY A 742 -1.97 -8.56 9.41
N VAL A 743 -2.95 -8.72 10.30
CA VAL A 743 -2.84 -9.58 11.49
C VAL A 743 -2.81 -11.07 11.10
N ALA A 744 -3.66 -11.48 10.16
CA ALA A 744 -3.66 -12.84 9.63
C ALA A 744 -2.34 -13.17 8.93
N ASP A 745 -1.81 -12.25 8.12
CA ASP A 745 -0.53 -12.42 7.42
C ASP A 745 0.65 -12.46 8.37
N ALA A 746 0.62 -11.68 9.46
CA ALA A 746 1.64 -11.74 10.50
C ALA A 746 1.68 -13.13 11.16
N LEU A 747 0.51 -13.69 11.49
CA LEU A 747 0.41 -15.05 12.03
C LEU A 747 0.87 -16.11 11.01
N ARG A 748 0.44 -16.01 9.74
CA ARG A 748 0.89 -16.93 8.67
C ARG A 748 2.41 -16.94 8.54
N ARG A 749 3.06 -15.77 8.50
CA ARG A 749 4.53 -15.66 8.44
C ARG A 749 5.21 -16.30 9.65
N ARG A 750 4.61 -16.20 10.84
CA ARG A 750 5.15 -16.83 12.06
C ARG A 750 5.05 -18.35 12.02
N LEU A 751 3.90 -18.88 11.65
CA LEU A 751 3.67 -20.32 11.55
C LEU A 751 4.53 -20.95 10.43
N ALA A 752 4.69 -20.25 9.30
CA ALA A 752 5.60 -20.68 8.23
C ALA A 752 7.06 -20.78 8.71
N LYS A 753 7.53 -19.83 9.54
CA LYS A 753 8.87 -19.92 10.17
C LYS A 753 9.01 -21.12 11.10
N ALA A 754 7.91 -21.57 11.71
CA ALA A 754 7.86 -22.77 12.54
C ALA A 754 7.71 -24.07 11.73
N GLY A 755 7.73 -24.00 10.38
CA GLY A 755 7.56 -25.16 9.50
C GLY A 755 6.13 -25.71 9.47
N MET A 756 5.15 -24.92 9.91
CA MET A 756 3.74 -25.29 9.85
C MET A 756 3.08 -24.74 8.60
N GLU A 757 2.36 -25.59 7.87
CA GLU A 757 1.42 -25.16 6.85
C GLU A 757 0.12 -24.67 7.50
N VAL A 758 -0.40 -23.54 7.00
CA VAL A 758 -1.58 -22.89 7.56
C VAL A 758 -2.59 -22.69 6.45
N ALA A 759 -3.80 -23.16 6.68
CA ALA A 759 -4.94 -22.85 5.81
C ALA A 759 -5.20 -21.33 5.76
N ALA A 760 -5.99 -20.89 4.78
CA ALA A 760 -6.44 -19.50 4.72
C ALA A 760 -7.11 -19.10 6.04
N ILE A 761 -6.58 -18.04 6.63
CA ILE A 761 -7.17 -17.38 7.80
C ILE A 761 -8.05 -16.25 7.27
N ASP A 762 -9.37 -16.47 7.24
CA ASP A 762 -10.37 -15.51 6.77
C ASP A 762 -10.66 -14.49 7.89
N VAL A 763 -9.68 -13.62 8.14
CA VAL A 763 -9.73 -12.59 9.18
C VAL A 763 -9.25 -11.28 8.60
N LEU A 764 -10.07 -10.25 8.76
CA LEU A 764 -9.69 -8.86 8.52
C LEU A 764 -9.78 -8.09 9.83
N GLY A 765 -8.92 -7.10 9.99
CA GLY A 765 -8.97 -6.27 11.17
C GLY A 765 -8.23 -4.96 11.02
N GLN A 766 -8.46 -4.10 11.99
CA GLN A 766 -7.74 -2.84 12.13
C GLN A 766 -7.85 -2.33 13.57
N ASN A 767 -6.90 -1.47 13.94
CA ASN A 767 -7.05 -0.62 15.11
C ASN A 767 -8.21 0.39 14.94
N LEU A 768 -8.86 0.68 16.05
CA LEU A 768 -9.85 1.77 16.16
C LEU A 768 -9.10 3.10 16.31
N ASP A 769 -8.40 3.49 15.24
CA ASP A 769 -7.50 4.66 15.20
C ASP A 769 -8.13 5.90 15.83
N GLY A 770 -7.40 6.53 16.75
CA GLY A 770 -7.80 7.78 17.38
C GLY A 770 -8.83 7.63 18.50
N LEU A 771 -9.29 6.41 18.81
CA LEU A 771 -10.16 6.18 19.96
C LEU A 771 -9.47 6.59 21.27
N MET A 772 -8.26 6.11 21.52
CA MET A 772 -7.53 6.45 22.75
C MET A 772 -7.14 7.92 22.80
N ASP A 773 -6.78 8.52 21.66
CA ASP A 773 -6.51 9.96 21.62
C ASP A 773 -7.77 10.76 21.96
N GLY A 774 -8.95 10.36 21.46
CA GLY A 774 -10.23 10.95 21.86
C GLY A 774 -10.58 10.71 23.34
N LEU A 775 -10.24 9.55 23.89
CA LEU A 775 -10.42 9.23 25.31
C LEU A 775 -9.39 9.97 26.21
N LEU A 776 -8.21 10.30 25.72
CA LEU A 776 -7.18 11.03 26.48
C LEU A 776 -7.36 12.56 26.35
N ALA A 777 -7.86 13.04 25.22
CA ALA A 777 -8.15 14.45 24.94
C ALA A 777 -9.50 14.92 25.52
N ARG A 778 -10.08 14.23 26.52
CA ARG A 778 -11.42 14.51 27.10
C ARG A 778 -11.65 15.91 27.66
N CYS A 779 -10.61 16.75 27.74
CA CYS A 779 -10.68 18.17 28.13
C CYS A 779 -10.41 19.14 26.96
N ALA A 780 -10.20 18.57 25.79
CA ALA A 780 -10.10 19.21 24.50
C ALA A 780 -10.86 18.35 23.48
N ARG A 781 -12.16 18.16 23.71
CA ARG A 781 -13.05 18.15 22.55
C ARG A 781 -13.17 19.63 22.11
N PRO A 782 -12.68 20.06 20.94
CA PRO A 782 -13.70 20.42 19.97
C PRO A 782 -14.50 19.16 19.67
N GLU A 783 -15.79 19.30 19.50
CA GLU A 783 -16.59 18.24 18.92
C GLU A 783 -15.91 17.77 17.61
N LEU A 784 -15.97 16.45 17.41
CA LEU A 784 -15.24 15.67 16.40
C LEU A 784 -15.23 16.30 15.01
#